data_AF-A0A395V3E1-F1
#
_entry.id   AF-A0A395V3E1-F1
#
_cell.length_a   1.000
_cell.length_b   1.000
_cell.length_c   1.000
_cell.angle_alpha   90.00
_cell.angle_beta   90.00
_cell.angle_gamma   90.00
#
_symmetry.space_group_name_H-M   'P 1'
#
loop_
_entity.id
_entity.type
_entity.pdbx_description
1 polymer ?
#
loop_
_entity_poly.entity_id
_entity_poly.type
_entity_poly.pdbx_seq_one_letter_code
_entity_poly.pdbx_strand_id
1 'polypeptide(L)'
;MNHFIYRKKRKILLAAITMGVLTASISAFHGPETVYAYTATAGTINDGPVRVRNAPVTGDKVTLLYPGNTVTVTDEAAGADGYIWYQIQMESGATGYVRSDFVTLQSSDSSAGQTNADSSAGGTNGVVQNTEKGVYVRSGAGTSYSVVTKVYKGQAVNAGELVSAGGMNWYSVTLVVGGATYSGWICADYVVVNGQTSDGQSQGDTTGATDREYEAALAAAGFPASYCSALASLHQKYPNWQFVPVQTGLDWNTVVSNESLVGRNLIQNSVNDARKSTDSQAYNWETNKWYGFDGASWVSASPEYIAYCIDPRNFLNENQIFQFETLEYAGYQNAAGVQSVLSNTFMAGNYTDTDGAVRSYADTFVEIGSNVGVSPYHLASRCKQEQGVRGTSDLISGRYSNYAGYYNYFNVRAFTTGSASAIVNGLEYAKLQGWNSIYKSIAGGSSVVADNYVKKGQNTIYFEKFNVVYTNSLYAHQYMTNVQAAMSEGTNMGKAYTDKNQAFVFRIPVYQNMPESAVTFADKGNPNNWLSSITVDGYALTPAFSGANTSYSLVVPDSAASINVGATAVAGTSTVSGTGNYSLNYGDNTIQITCISQSGDSRTYTLIVARAGGSAGGTIQVADDAAITPFYPIGTYVTGIEPGTSASTVASGIGTQNCTVKILNADGSENTQTVGTGNKLAVYVGDTLVQQYEIVVYGDINGDGKVSNLDLVLMQKQILGIESQSGSRLEAANVSKDGGISNKDLVILQKHILGISQIDQ
;
A
#
# COMPACT_ATOMS: atom_id res chain seq x y z
N MET A 1 58.72 41.05 13.37
CA MET A 1 57.92 42.22 13.80
C MET A 1 56.44 41.84 13.70
N ASN A 2 55.60 41.73 14.74
CA ASN A 2 55.68 41.38 16.19
C ASN A 2 54.20 41.28 16.68
N HIS A 3 53.74 40.49 17.66
CA HIS A 3 54.31 39.51 18.61
C HIS A 3 53.29 38.34 18.78
N PHE A 4 53.61 37.13 19.26
CA PHE A 4 53.63 36.65 20.67
C PHE A 4 52.43 37.18 21.53
N ILE A 5 51.63 36.41 22.31
CA ILE A 5 51.91 35.17 23.08
C ILE A 5 50.64 34.40 23.58
N TYR A 6 50.74 33.06 23.62
CA TYR A 6 50.12 32.02 24.50
C TYR A 6 48.60 31.86 24.80
N ARG A 7 48.20 30.58 24.68
CA ARG A 7 47.16 29.88 25.48
C ARG A 7 47.61 29.63 26.93
N LYS A 8 46.67 29.51 27.90
CA LYS A 8 46.55 28.30 28.78
C LYS A 8 45.37 28.29 29.79
N LYS A 9 44.74 27.10 29.87
CA LYS A 9 44.15 26.39 31.04
C LYS A 9 42.78 26.81 31.65
N ARG A 10 41.93 25.78 31.77
CA ARG A 10 40.71 25.65 32.60
C ARG A 10 41.05 25.55 34.11
N LYS A 11 40.09 25.89 34.99
CA LYS A 11 39.48 25.05 36.06
C LYS A 11 38.42 25.87 36.86
N ILE A 12 37.14 25.44 36.92
CA ILE A 12 36.45 24.68 38.00
C ILE A 12 36.08 25.52 39.25
N LEU A 13 34.77 25.74 39.55
CA LEU A 13 33.96 25.12 40.64
C LEU A 13 32.61 25.85 40.92
N LEU A 14 31.67 25.10 41.50
CA LEU A 14 30.34 25.39 42.12
C LEU A 14 30.27 26.69 42.97
N ALA A 15 29.11 27.30 43.27
CA ALA A 15 27.96 26.74 43.99
C ALA A 15 26.67 27.60 43.93
N ALA A 16 25.55 27.05 44.41
CA ALA A 16 24.23 27.69 44.56
C ALA A 16 23.79 27.79 46.03
N ILE A 17 22.77 28.61 46.35
CA ILE A 17 21.63 28.35 47.30
C ILE A 17 20.73 29.60 47.48
N THR A 18 19.46 29.34 47.79
CA THR A 18 18.24 30.18 48.00
C THR A 18 18.34 31.24 49.14
N MET A 19 17.40 32.15 49.48
CA MET A 19 15.90 32.08 49.56
C MET A 19 15.24 33.45 49.96
N GLY A 20 13.93 33.69 49.67
CA GLY A 20 13.01 34.69 50.32
C GLY A 20 13.11 36.18 49.89
N VAL A 21 12.18 36.85 49.18
CA VAL A 21 10.73 37.19 49.33
C VAL A 21 10.40 38.30 50.36
N LEU A 22 9.97 39.50 49.91
CA LEU A 22 8.68 40.17 50.26
C LEU A 22 8.40 41.52 49.49
N THR A 23 7.22 41.58 48.83
CA THR A 23 6.25 42.70 48.64
C THR A 23 6.58 44.12 48.11
N ALA A 24 5.88 44.48 47.01
CA ALA A 24 5.14 45.74 46.70
C ALA A 24 5.89 47.10 46.59
N SER A 25 5.59 48.04 45.67
CA SER A 25 4.29 48.39 45.04
C SER A 25 4.46 49.19 43.72
N ILE A 26 3.46 49.13 42.81
CA ILE A 26 2.96 50.21 41.88
C ILE A 26 4.00 50.79 40.86
N SER A 27 3.77 50.87 39.54
CA SER A 27 2.53 51.09 38.77
C SER A 27 2.35 50.15 37.57
N ALA A 28 1.10 49.90 37.19
CA ALA A 28 0.73 49.08 36.04
C ALA A 28 0.65 49.87 34.72
N PHE A 29 0.86 49.16 33.61
CA PHE A 29 0.06 49.34 32.40
C PHE A 29 -0.41 47.95 31.96
N HIS A 30 -1.58 47.52 32.45
CA HIS A 30 -2.29 46.36 31.90
C HIS A 30 -3.10 46.86 30.69
N GLY A 31 -2.74 46.42 29.50
CA GLY A 31 -3.74 46.26 28.44
C GLY A 31 -4.59 45.03 28.77
N PRO A 32 -5.91 45.02 28.53
CA PRO A 32 -6.72 43.86 28.82
C PRO A 32 -6.38 42.73 27.86
N GLU A 33 -5.89 41.60 28.39
CA GLU A 33 -6.03 40.32 27.70
C GLU A 33 -7.53 40.00 27.66
N THR A 34 -8.13 40.20 26.49
CA THR A 34 -9.45 39.67 26.19
C THR A 34 -9.35 38.16 26.08
N VAL A 35 -9.62 37.46 27.19
CA VAL A 35 -9.94 36.04 27.19
C VAL A 35 -11.24 35.89 26.41
N TYR A 36 -11.13 35.59 25.12
CA TYR A 36 -12.27 35.12 24.34
C TYR A 36 -12.62 33.73 24.85
N ALA A 37 -13.81 33.58 25.45
CA ALA A 37 -14.37 32.27 25.68
C ALA A 37 -14.59 31.61 24.32
N TYR A 38 -13.91 30.50 24.05
CA TYR A 38 -14.13 29.73 22.83
C TYR A 38 -15.59 29.26 22.81
N THR A 39 -16.35 29.63 21.79
CA THR A 39 -17.76 29.25 21.69
C THR A 39 -17.83 27.76 21.40
N ALA A 40 -18.35 26.99 22.36
CA ALA A 40 -18.50 25.55 22.22
C ALA A 40 -19.32 25.22 20.97
N THR A 41 -18.67 24.60 19.98
CA THR A 41 -19.22 24.41 18.63
C THR A 41 -19.38 22.92 18.34
N ALA A 42 -20.58 22.51 17.95
CA ALA A 42 -20.84 21.12 17.57
C ALA A 42 -20.04 20.75 16.31
N GLY A 43 -19.60 19.50 16.23
CA GLY A 43 -18.87 18.98 15.08
C GLY A 43 -19.00 17.47 14.94
N THR A 44 -18.54 16.94 13.81
CA THR A 44 -18.54 15.52 13.49
C THR A 44 -17.17 15.09 12.98
N ILE A 45 -16.75 13.88 13.37
CA ILE A 45 -15.53 13.27 12.85
C ILE A 45 -15.72 12.95 11.37
N ASN A 46 -14.81 13.41 10.51
CA ASN A 46 -14.97 13.39 9.06
C ASN A 46 -14.14 12.31 8.33
N ASP A 47 -13.15 11.73 9.00
CA ASP A 47 -12.28 10.63 8.56
C ASP A 47 -11.81 9.86 9.82
N GLY A 48 -11.39 8.60 9.74
CA GLY A 48 -11.00 7.81 10.92
C GLY A 48 -10.93 6.28 10.74
N PRO A 49 -10.60 5.53 11.81
CA PRO A 49 -10.62 5.94 13.22
C PRO A 49 -9.46 6.85 13.66
N VAL A 50 -9.81 7.91 14.38
CA VAL A 50 -8.90 8.96 14.87
C VAL A 50 -8.62 8.78 16.35
N ARG A 51 -7.37 9.01 16.75
CA ARG A 51 -6.93 8.94 18.16
C ARG A 51 -7.23 10.24 18.88
N VAL A 52 -8.14 10.19 19.84
CA VAL A 52 -8.31 11.24 20.85
C VAL A 52 -7.20 11.09 21.88
N ARG A 53 -6.54 12.20 22.24
CA ARG A 53 -5.38 12.23 23.15
C ARG A 53 -5.63 13.07 24.39
N ASN A 54 -4.90 12.85 25.48
CA ASN A 54 -5.01 13.70 26.68
C ASN A 54 -4.26 15.06 26.54
N ALA A 55 -3.41 15.20 25.52
CA ALA A 55 -2.73 16.44 25.14
C ALA A 55 -2.41 16.46 23.63
N PRO A 56 -2.27 17.63 22.99
CA PRO A 56 -1.83 17.75 21.59
C PRO A 56 -0.50 17.03 21.33
N VAL A 57 -0.36 16.44 20.12
CA VAL A 57 0.86 15.79 19.61
C VAL A 57 1.33 14.56 20.42
N THR A 58 1.85 14.77 21.62
CA THR A 58 2.54 13.75 22.44
C THR A 58 1.67 13.11 23.51
N GLY A 59 0.42 13.55 23.70
CA GLY A 59 -0.49 12.99 24.70
C GLY A 59 -0.86 11.53 24.46
N ASP A 60 -1.07 10.78 25.54
CA ASP A 60 -1.52 9.39 25.49
C ASP A 60 -2.90 9.26 24.86
N LYS A 61 -3.14 8.12 24.21
CA LYS A 61 -4.43 7.80 23.57
C LYS A 61 -5.51 7.57 24.64
N VAL A 62 -6.51 8.44 24.65
CA VAL A 62 -7.71 8.32 25.49
C VAL A 62 -8.69 7.32 24.86
N THR A 63 -9.04 7.50 23.58
CA THR A 63 -9.95 6.61 22.85
C THR A 63 -9.78 6.73 21.33
N LEU A 64 -10.60 6.01 20.56
CA LEU A 64 -10.79 6.18 19.12
C LEU A 64 -12.19 6.73 18.84
N LEU A 65 -12.30 7.62 17.86
CA LEU A 65 -13.57 8.04 17.26
C LEU A 65 -13.56 7.72 15.76
N TYR A 66 -14.71 7.35 15.21
CA TYR A 66 -14.92 6.93 13.82
C TYR A 66 -15.67 8.02 13.03
N PRO A 67 -15.62 7.99 11.68
CA PRO A 67 -16.41 8.91 10.85
C PRO A 67 -17.89 8.93 11.25
N GLY A 68 -18.46 10.12 11.35
CA GLY A 68 -19.83 10.35 11.79
C GLY A 68 -20.03 10.47 13.30
N ASN A 69 -19.02 10.15 14.15
CA ASN A 69 -19.14 10.43 15.58
C ASN A 69 -19.23 11.94 15.86
N THR A 70 -20.20 12.32 16.67
CA THR A 70 -20.48 13.67 17.16
C THR A 70 -19.54 14.06 18.29
N VAL A 71 -19.09 15.31 18.27
CA VAL A 71 -18.23 15.94 19.29
C VAL A 71 -18.61 17.41 19.46
N THR A 72 -18.33 17.98 20.63
CA THR A 72 -18.36 19.44 20.83
C THR A 72 -16.94 19.94 20.95
N VAL A 73 -16.48 20.82 20.05
CA VAL A 73 -15.19 21.49 20.19
C VAL A 73 -15.33 22.60 21.23
N THR A 74 -14.48 22.56 22.25
CA THR A 74 -14.52 23.46 23.41
C THR A 74 -13.34 24.42 23.49
N ASP A 75 -12.24 24.13 22.80
CA ASP A 75 -11.03 24.97 22.73
C ASP A 75 -10.14 24.53 21.53
N GLU A 76 -9.12 25.31 21.19
CA GLU A 76 -8.12 24.94 20.18
C GLU A 76 -6.68 25.30 20.59
N ALA A 77 -5.72 24.46 20.20
CA ALA A 77 -4.31 24.63 20.53
C ALA A 77 -3.39 24.34 19.33
N ALA A 78 -2.35 25.17 19.14
CA ALA A 78 -1.31 24.89 18.16
C ALA A 78 -0.36 23.78 18.67
N GLY A 79 -0.25 22.70 17.91
CA GLY A 79 0.65 21.58 18.18
C GLY A 79 2.08 21.85 17.72
N ALA A 80 3.05 21.29 18.43
CA ALA A 80 4.47 21.31 18.03
C ALA A 80 4.76 20.53 16.73
N ASP A 81 3.79 19.80 16.20
CA ASP A 81 3.79 19.15 14.89
C ASP A 81 3.34 20.07 13.74
N GLY A 82 2.98 21.32 14.04
CA GLY A 82 2.54 22.32 13.06
C GLY A 82 1.05 22.28 12.71
N TYR A 83 0.25 21.47 13.40
CA TYR A 83 -1.20 21.37 13.20
C TYR A 83 -1.98 22.05 14.33
N ILE A 84 -3.23 22.42 14.06
CA ILE A 84 -4.18 22.84 15.11
C ILE A 84 -4.83 21.58 15.70
N TRP A 85 -5.01 21.57 17.01
CA TRP A 85 -5.63 20.50 17.77
C TRP A 85 -6.85 21.06 18.51
N TYR A 86 -8.03 20.55 18.19
CA TYR A 86 -9.26 20.85 18.89
C TYR A 86 -9.33 20.07 20.20
N GLN A 87 -9.59 20.77 21.31
CA GLN A 87 -10.12 20.14 22.50
C GLN A 87 -11.59 19.81 22.23
N ILE A 88 -11.95 18.54 22.40
CA ILE A 88 -13.31 18.03 22.19
C ILE A 88 -13.88 17.44 23.47
N GLN A 89 -15.19 17.57 23.61
CA GLN A 89 -16.02 16.77 24.50
C GLN A 89 -16.83 15.76 23.65
N MET A 90 -16.80 14.49 24.06
CA MET A 90 -17.57 13.41 23.45
C MET A 90 -18.95 13.28 24.12
N GLU A 91 -19.92 12.61 23.48
CA GLU A 91 -21.26 12.40 24.07
C GLU A 91 -21.24 11.72 25.44
N SER A 92 -20.21 10.92 25.74
CA SER A 92 -19.99 10.32 27.06
C SER A 92 -19.56 11.31 28.15
N GLY A 93 -19.42 12.59 27.82
CA GLY A 93 -18.93 13.66 28.70
C GLY A 93 -17.41 13.72 28.84
N ALA A 94 -16.68 12.68 28.42
CA ALA A 94 -15.22 12.63 28.44
C ALA A 94 -14.59 13.60 27.43
N THR A 95 -13.42 14.14 27.76
CA THR A 95 -12.70 15.14 26.94
C THR A 95 -11.34 14.66 26.45
N GLY A 96 -10.83 15.32 25.41
CA GLY A 96 -9.48 15.11 24.91
C GLY A 96 -9.18 15.98 23.69
N TYR A 97 -8.04 15.77 23.05
CA TYR A 97 -7.58 16.51 21.88
C TYR A 97 -7.60 15.65 20.63
N VAL A 98 -8.09 16.23 19.54
CA VAL A 98 -8.08 15.66 18.19
C VAL A 98 -7.55 16.71 17.22
N ARG A 99 -6.87 16.29 16.16
CA ARG A 99 -6.34 17.24 15.16
C ARG A 99 -7.49 17.83 14.35
N SER A 100 -7.45 19.14 14.07
CA SER A 100 -8.61 19.89 13.59
C SER A 100 -9.13 19.44 12.23
N ASP A 101 -8.25 18.94 11.37
CA ASP A 101 -8.58 18.43 10.04
C ASP A 101 -9.48 17.17 10.08
N PHE A 102 -9.54 16.48 11.22
CA PHE A 102 -10.44 15.35 11.45
C PHE A 102 -11.86 15.72 11.92
N VAL A 103 -12.16 17.02 12.12
CA VAL A 103 -13.47 17.47 12.64
C VAL A 103 -14.11 18.49 11.69
N THR A 104 -15.34 18.21 11.27
CA THR A 104 -16.19 19.17 10.55
C THR A 104 -17.15 19.82 11.54
N LEU A 105 -17.02 21.14 11.74
CA LEU A 105 -17.92 21.92 12.58
C LEU A 105 -19.29 22.11 11.91
N GLN A 106 -20.36 22.14 12.71
CA GLN A 106 -21.72 22.42 12.28
C GLN A 106 -22.07 23.89 12.51
N SER A 107 -22.46 24.58 11.44
CA SER A 107 -22.86 25.98 11.48
C SER A 107 -24.33 26.15 11.86
N SER A 108 -24.62 26.93 12.90
CA SER A 108 -25.96 27.44 13.18
C SER A 108 -26.18 28.79 12.50
N ASP A 109 -26.93 28.84 11.40
CA ASP A 109 -28.14 29.67 11.33
C ASP A 109 -29.01 29.44 10.10
N SER A 110 -30.27 29.91 10.15
CA SER A 110 -31.28 29.75 9.10
C SER A 110 -31.89 31.08 8.64
N SER A 111 -32.41 31.08 7.40
CA SER A 111 -33.46 31.99 6.85
C SER A 111 -33.07 33.34 6.20
N ALA A 112 -33.21 33.38 4.88
CA ALA A 112 -33.89 34.39 4.05
C ALA A 112 -33.60 35.92 4.19
N GLY A 113 -33.12 36.51 3.08
CA GLY A 113 -33.25 37.95 2.79
C GLY A 113 -32.65 38.33 1.43
N GLN A 114 -33.46 38.88 0.50
CA GLN A 114 -32.98 39.48 -0.75
C GLN A 114 -32.64 40.96 -0.59
N THR A 115 -31.49 41.41 -1.08
CA THR A 115 -31.28 42.77 -1.65
C THR A 115 -30.20 42.74 -2.72
N ASN A 116 -30.31 43.61 -3.74
CA ASN A 116 -29.35 43.75 -4.85
C ASN A 116 -28.38 44.93 -4.63
N ALA A 117 -27.09 44.71 -4.87
CA ALA A 117 -26.07 45.67 -5.37
C ALA A 117 -24.71 44.93 -5.41
N ASP A 118 -24.21 44.50 -6.56
CA ASP A 118 -23.41 45.23 -7.55
C ASP A 118 -21.88 45.24 -7.27
N SER A 119 -21.20 44.35 -8.00
CA SER A 119 -19.83 44.40 -8.55
C SER A 119 -18.68 45.09 -7.80
N SER A 120 -17.68 44.30 -7.37
CA SER A 120 -16.27 44.42 -7.87
C SER A 120 -15.28 43.48 -7.18
N ALA A 121 -15.33 42.18 -7.51
CA ALA A 121 -14.22 41.24 -7.30
C ALA A 121 -14.23 40.22 -8.46
N GLY A 122 -13.40 40.45 -9.47
CA GLY A 122 -13.48 39.80 -10.77
C GLY A 122 -12.93 38.37 -10.80
N GLY A 123 -13.74 37.40 -10.38
CA GLY A 123 -13.58 36.00 -10.76
C GLY A 123 -14.64 35.58 -11.78
N THR A 124 -14.37 34.48 -12.49
CA THR A 124 -15.31 33.82 -13.41
C THR A 124 -15.83 32.54 -12.77
N ASN A 125 -17.15 32.31 -12.83
CA ASN A 125 -17.77 31.11 -12.26
C ASN A 125 -17.22 29.84 -12.91
N GLY A 126 -16.76 28.89 -12.10
CA GLY A 126 -16.29 27.58 -12.52
C GLY A 126 -16.84 26.44 -11.66
N VAL A 127 -16.57 25.21 -12.07
CA VAL A 127 -17.05 23.97 -11.46
C VAL A 127 -15.92 22.95 -11.40
N VAL A 128 -15.74 22.32 -10.25
CA VAL A 128 -14.69 21.31 -10.04
C VAL A 128 -14.99 20.05 -10.85
N GLN A 129 -14.01 19.56 -11.61
CA GLN A 129 -14.05 18.29 -12.34
C GLN A 129 -12.92 17.37 -11.86
N ASN A 130 -13.24 16.07 -11.70
CA ASN A 130 -12.33 15.01 -11.22
C ASN A 130 -11.87 15.23 -9.75
N THR A 131 -12.02 14.35 -8.77
CA THR A 131 -12.36 12.92 -8.68
C THR A 131 -13.37 12.68 -7.54
N GLU A 132 -13.87 11.47 -7.34
CA GLU A 132 -14.63 11.07 -6.13
C GLU A 132 -13.82 11.23 -4.82
N LYS A 133 -12.49 11.32 -4.91
CA LYS A 133 -11.58 11.45 -3.75
C LYS A 133 -11.34 12.90 -3.33
N GLY A 134 -11.83 13.89 -4.09
CA GLY A 134 -11.70 15.32 -3.83
C GLY A 134 -10.31 15.92 -4.09
N VAL A 135 -10.27 17.23 -4.32
CA VAL A 135 -9.11 18.05 -4.72
C VAL A 135 -8.81 19.09 -3.64
N TYR A 136 -7.55 19.46 -3.44
CA TYR A 136 -7.15 20.40 -2.40
C TYR A 136 -7.01 21.83 -2.92
N VAL A 137 -7.69 22.77 -2.24
CA VAL A 137 -7.44 24.22 -2.32
C VAL A 137 -6.34 24.56 -1.32
N ARG A 138 -5.37 25.40 -1.70
CA ARG A 138 -4.13 25.68 -0.93
C ARG A 138 -3.92 27.17 -0.68
N SER A 139 -3.06 27.50 0.28
CA SER A 139 -2.75 28.89 0.66
C SER A 139 -1.88 29.64 -0.36
N GLY A 140 -1.28 28.94 -1.31
CA GLY A 140 -0.48 29.47 -2.41
C GLY A 140 -0.47 28.52 -3.60
N ALA A 141 -0.08 29.02 -4.77
CA ALA A 141 0.03 28.23 -6.00
C ALA A 141 1.19 27.23 -5.91
N GLY A 142 0.87 25.97 -5.62
CA GLY A 142 1.85 24.88 -5.53
C GLY A 142 1.49 23.84 -4.47
N THR A 143 1.93 22.59 -4.67
CA THR A 143 1.64 21.48 -3.75
C THR A 143 2.38 21.58 -2.40
N SER A 144 3.39 22.44 -2.31
CA SER A 144 4.13 22.74 -1.07
C SER A 144 3.39 23.68 -0.10
N TYR A 145 2.35 24.37 -0.57
CA TYR A 145 1.55 25.27 0.27
C TYR A 145 0.52 24.51 1.10
N SER A 146 0.22 25.02 2.30
CA SER A 146 -0.75 24.42 3.22
C SER A 146 -2.12 24.30 2.59
N VAL A 147 -2.84 23.23 2.93
CA VAL A 147 -4.23 23.03 2.48
C VAL A 147 -5.14 23.99 3.23
N VAL A 148 -5.98 24.72 2.48
CA VAL A 148 -7.02 25.61 3.00
C VAL A 148 -8.34 24.86 3.14
N THR A 149 -8.72 24.08 2.14
CA THR A 149 -9.92 23.23 2.17
C THR A 149 -9.85 22.13 1.09
N LYS A 150 -10.80 21.20 1.09
CA LYS A 150 -10.92 20.11 0.12
C LYS A 150 -12.27 20.16 -0.57
N VAL A 151 -12.26 20.08 -1.91
CA VAL A 151 -13.42 20.27 -2.78
C VAL A 151 -13.71 19.02 -3.61
N TYR A 152 -14.95 18.85 -4.05
CA TYR A 152 -15.40 17.64 -4.75
C TYR A 152 -16.04 17.97 -6.10
N LYS A 153 -16.09 16.97 -6.99
CA LYS A 153 -16.69 17.08 -8.33
C LYS A 153 -18.08 17.73 -8.26
N GLY A 154 -18.31 18.75 -9.09
CA GLY A 154 -19.57 19.49 -9.15
C GLY A 154 -19.67 20.68 -8.20
N GLN A 155 -18.72 20.90 -7.28
CA GLN A 155 -18.71 22.12 -6.46
C GLN A 155 -18.38 23.36 -7.30
N ALA A 156 -19.15 24.43 -7.08
CA ALA A 156 -18.94 25.72 -7.72
C ALA A 156 -17.78 26.48 -7.03
N VAL A 157 -16.94 27.11 -7.85
CA VAL A 157 -15.84 27.98 -7.43
C VAL A 157 -15.92 29.26 -8.25
N ASN A 158 -15.41 30.37 -7.71
CA ASN A 158 -15.23 31.61 -8.46
C ASN A 158 -13.74 31.79 -8.74
N ALA A 159 -13.31 31.55 -9.97
CA ALA A 159 -11.91 31.48 -10.38
C ALA A 159 -11.37 32.86 -10.81
N GLY A 160 -10.36 33.35 -10.11
CA GLY A 160 -9.66 34.61 -10.38
C GLY A 160 -8.38 34.40 -11.20
N GLU A 161 -7.29 35.01 -10.73
CA GLU A 161 -5.95 34.95 -11.35
C GLU A 161 -5.46 33.52 -11.59
N LEU A 162 -4.90 33.26 -12.77
CA LEU A 162 -4.24 32.01 -13.15
C LEU A 162 -2.72 32.20 -13.12
N VAL A 163 -1.99 31.38 -12.37
CA VAL A 163 -0.51 31.43 -12.30
C VAL A 163 0.11 30.04 -12.50
N SER A 164 1.28 30.00 -13.15
CA SER A 164 2.05 28.77 -13.34
C SER A 164 3.09 28.62 -12.22
N ALA A 165 2.97 27.58 -11.39
CA ALA A 165 3.86 27.35 -10.26
C ALA A 165 4.07 25.85 -10.00
N GLY A 166 5.33 25.45 -9.80
CA GLY A 166 5.70 24.05 -9.57
C GLY A 166 5.41 23.10 -10.75
N GLY A 167 5.35 23.63 -11.98
CA GLY A 167 5.04 22.84 -13.18
C GLY A 167 3.56 22.57 -13.43
N MET A 168 2.65 23.23 -12.69
CA MET A 168 1.21 23.18 -12.89
C MET A 168 0.63 24.59 -12.95
N ASN A 169 -0.53 24.73 -13.59
CA ASN A 169 -1.32 25.96 -13.56
C ASN A 169 -2.27 25.95 -12.36
N TRP A 170 -2.43 27.09 -11.70
CA TRP A 170 -3.27 27.27 -10.51
C TRP A 170 -4.19 28.47 -10.68
N TYR A 171 -5.50 28.25 -10.56
CA TYR A 171 -6.43 29.35 -10.35
C TYR A 171 -6.41 29.74 -8.86
N SER A 172 -6.29 31.02 -8.57
CA SER A 172 -6.86 31.55 -7.34
C SER A 172 -8.37 31.37 -7.41
N VAL A 173 -8.97 30.91 -6.32
CA VAL A 173 -10.41 30.62 -6.23
C VAL A 173 -10.96 31.17 -4.94
N THR A 174 -12.14 31.77 -5.05
CA THR A 174 -13.02 32.04 -3.92
C THR A 174 -14.23 31.13 -4.02
N LEU A 175 -14.55 30.37 -2.98
CA LEU A 175 -15.59 29.35 -3.01
C LEU A 175 -16.31 29.21 -1.66
N VAL A 176 -17.53 28.70 -1.69
CA VAL A 176 -18.34 28.49 -0.48
C VAL A 176 -18.44 26.99 -0.18
N VAL A 177 -17.87 26.56 0.95
CA VAL A 177 -17.96 25.18 1.45
C VAL A 177 -18.65 25.22 2.81
N GLY A 178 -19.78 24.51 2.97
CA GLY A 178 -20.52 24.50 4.24
C GLY A 178 -21.07 25.86 4.70
N GLY A 179 -21.23 26.82 3.78
CA GLY A 179 -21.69 28.19 4.07
C GLY A 179 -20.57 29.19 4.38
N ALA A 180 -19.32 28.74 4.56
CA ALA A 180 -18.16 29.62 4.76
C ALA A 180 -17.43 29.90 3.43
N THR A 181 -17.01 31.15 3.24
CA THR A 181 -16.23 31.59 2.07
C THR A 181 -14.74 31.37 2.30
N TYR A 182 -14.12 30.57 1.43
CA TYR A 182 -12.68 30.32 1.41
C TYR A 182 -12.04 30.98 0.19
N SER A 183 -10.83 31.52 0.35
CA SER A 183 -9.97 31.92 -0.75
C SER A 183 -8.66 31.16 -0.71
N GLY A 184 -8.17 30.72 -1.87
CA GLY A 184 -6.93 29.96 -1.99
C GLY A 184 -6.63 29.62 -3.45
N TRP A 185 -5.80 28.61 -3.69
CA TRP A 185 -5.33 28.20 -5.01
C TRP A 185 -5.66 26.74 -5.28
N ILE A 186 -6.21 26.45 -6.46
CA ILE A 186 -6.53 25.09 -6.92
C ILE A 186 -5.88 24.85 -8.27
N CYS A 187 -5.39 23.63 -8.51
CA CYS A 187 -4.80 23.29 -9.80
C CYS A 187 -5.87 23.35 -10.91
N ALA A 188 -5.54 24.03 -12.01
CA ALA A 188 -6.47 24.41 -13.07
C ALA A 188 -7.09 23.20 -13.78
N ASP A 189 -6.36 22.09 -13.88
CA ASP A 189 -6.81 20.82 -14.48
C ASP A 189 -8.08 20.25 -13.80
N TYR A 190 -8.40 20.72 -12.58
CA TYR A 190 -9.57 20.32 -11.82
C TYR A 190 -10.72 21.33 -11.84
N VAL A 191 -10.64 22.43 -12.60
CA VAL A 191 -11.69 23.47 -12.65
C VAL A 191 -12.07 23.83 -14.08
N VAL A 192 -13.34 23.62 -14.43
CA VAL A 192 -13.93 24.11 -15.69
C VAL A 192 -14.62 25.44 -15.45
N VAL A 193 -14.18 26.50 -16.13
CA VAL A 193 -14.71 27.85 -16.00
C VAL A 193 -15.81 28.11 -17.03
N ASN A 194 -17.03 28.40 -16.56
CA ASN A 194 -18.20 28.68 -17.39
C ASN A 194 -18.06 30.04 -18.08
N GLY A 195 -17.84 30.02 -19.39
CA GLY A 195 -17.69 31.22 -20.22
C GLY A 195 -16.56 31.14 -21.24
N GLN A 196 -15.63 30.19 -21.09
CA GLN A 196 -14.60 29.92 -22.09
C GLN A 196 -14.98 28.71 -22.96
N THR A 197 -15.77 28.98 -24.00
CA THR A 197 -15.70 28.16 -25.22
C THR A 197 -14.33 28.34 -25.88
N SER A 198 -13.90 27.35 -26.65
CA SER A 198 -12.69 27.51 -27.47
C SER A 198 -12.91 28.53 -28.58
N ASP A 199 -12.27 29.70 -28.47
CA ASP A 199 -11.64 30.44 -29.58
C ASP A 199 -10.97 31.74 -29.09
N GLY A 200 -9.97 32.19 -29.84
CA GLY A 200 -9.51 33.59 -29.83
C GLY A 200 -8.49 34.00 -28.76
N GLN A 201 -7.22 34.11 -29.17
CA GLN A 201 -6.20 34.84 -28.42
C GLN A 201 -6.60 36.33 -28.23
N SER A 202 -6.11 36.94 -27.15
CA SER A 202 -5.32 38.16 -27.36
C SER A 202 -3.99 38.01 -26.61
N GLN A 203 -2.91 38.34 -27.30
CA GLN A 203 -1.56 37.88 -27.00
C GLN A 203 -0.66 39.02 -26.51
N GLY A 204 0.21 38.69 -25.56
CA GLY A 204 1.41 39.42 -25.18
C GLY A 204 2.19 38.63 -24.14
N ASP A 205 2.95 37.59 -24.48
CA ASP A 205 3.37 37.16 -25.83
C ASP A 205 3.51 35.62 -25.92
N THR A 206 3.12 35.02 -27.06
CA THR A 206 3.15 33.57 -27.46
C THR A 206 3.08 32.46 -26.38
N THR A 207 2.00 31.65 -26.36
CA THR A 207 2.01 30.19 -25.99
C THR A 207 0.64 29.46 -26.06
N GLY A 208 -0.49 30.13 -25.83
CA GLY A 208 -1.77 29.41 -25.58
C GLY A 208 -2.42 28.64 -26.75
N ALA A 209 -1.98 28.85 -27.99
CA ALA A 209 -2.47 28.10 -29.17
C ALA A 209 -1.59 26.87 -29.47
N THR A 210 -0.27 27.01 -29.28
CA THR A 210 0.71 25.98 -29.63
C THR A 210 0.55 24.71 -28.81
N ASP A 211 0.10 24.81 -27.56
CA ASP A 211 -0.01 23.65 -26.66
C ASP A 211 -1.06 22.65 -27.18
N ARG A 212 -2.27 23.11 -27.56
CA ARG A 212 -3.34 22.24 -28.10
C ARG A 212 -3.03 21.71 -29.50
N GLU A 213 -2.40 22.52 -30.34
CA GLU A 213 -1.96 22.08 -31.66
C GLU A 213 -0.84 21.03 -31.56
N TYR A 214 0.07 21.18 -30.59
CA TYR A 214 1.13 20.22 -30.32
C TYR A 214 0.61 18.93 -29.67
N GLU A 215 -0.35 19.00 -28.74
CA GLU A 215 -1.05 17.82 -28.23
C GLU A 215 -1.75 17.03 -29.34
N ALA A 216 -2.38 17.73 -30.29
CA ALA A 216 -2.98 17.10 -31.48
C ALA A 216 -1.91 16.48 -32.40
N ALA A 217 -0.75 17.13 -32.56
CA ALA A 217 0.38 16.56 -33.31
C ALA A 217 0.99 15.33 -32.63
N LEU A 218 1.10 15.31 -31.30
CA LEU A 218 1.52 14.15 -30.51
C LEU A 218 0.51 12.99 -30.64
N ALA A 219 -0.79 13.29 -30.59
CA ALA A 219 -1.83 12.30 -30.81
C ALA A 219 -1.78 11.73 -32.25
N ALA A 220 -1.58 12.58 -33.25
CA ALA A 220 -1.40 12.17 -34.65
C ALA A 220 -0.12 11.36 -34.88
N ALA A 221 0.95 11.60 -34.11
CA ALA A 221 2.14 10.76 -34.08
C ALA A 221 1.92 9.39 -33.43
N GLY A 222 0.83 9.24 -32.66
CA GLY A 222 0.40 7.98 -32.03
C GLY A 222 0.52 7.93 -30.50
N PHE A 223 0.75 9.06 -29.82
CA PHE A 223 0.66 9.09 -28.35
C PHE A 223 -0.81 9.00 -27.88
N PRO A 224 -1.13 8.16 -26.88
CA PRO A 224 -2.41 8.23 -26.18
C PRO A 224 -2.58 9.57 -25.45
N ALA A 225 -3.82 10.04 -25.32
CA ALA A 225 -4.12 11.33 -24.67
C ALA A 225 -3.53 11.47 -23.25
N SER A 226 -3.40 10.36 -22.51
CA SER A 226 -2.78 10.33 -21.16
C SER A 226 -1.26 10.58 -21.14
N TYR A 227 -0.63 10.81 -22.29
CA TYR A 227 0.76 11.25 -22.42
C TYR A 227 0.86 12.73 -22.83
N CYS A 228 -0.07 13.22 -23.65
CA CYS A 228 0.12 14.44 -24.44
C CYS A 228 0.41 15.69 -23.60
N SER A 229 -0.34 15.92 -22.51
CA SER A 229 -0.18 17.11 -21.66
C SER A 229 1.20 17.22 -21.00
N ALA A 230 1.75 16.10 -20.51
CA ALA A 230 3.08 16.08 -19.94
C ALA A 230 4.18 16.34 -21.00
N LEU A 231 3.99 15.82 -22.22
CA LEU A 231 4.91 16.04 -23.33
C LEU A 231 4.83 17.46 -23.89
N ALA A 232 3.64 18.05 -23.99
CA ALA A 232 3.44 19.45 -24.39
C ALA A 232 4.08 20.42 -23.38
N SER A 233 3.90 20.16 -22.07
CA SER A 233 4.58 20.91 -21.01
C SER A 233 6.11 20.88 -21.12
N LEU A 234 6.67 19.73 -21.54
CA LEU A 234 8.11 19.59 -21.77
C LEU A 234 8.58 20.24 -23.08
N HIS A 235 7.77 20.20 -24.14
CA HIS A 235 8.06 20.92 -25.39
C HIS A 235 8.08 22.43 -25.16
N GLN A 236 7.11 22.97 -24.42
CA GLN A 236 7.05 24.39 -24.07
C GLN A 236 8.31 24.85 -23.31
N LYS A 237 8.83 24.01 -22.40
CA LYS A 237 10.08 24.28 -21.68
C LYS A 237 11.34 24.07 -22.53
N TYR A 238 11.32 23.12 -23.46
CA TYR A 238 12.44 22.74 -24.31
C TYR A 238 12.00 22.52 -25.77
N PRO A 239 11.83 23.61 -26.57
CA PRO A 239 11.21 23.52 -27.90
C PRO A 239 11.96 22.66 -28.92
N ASN A 240 13.26 22.39 -28.69
CA ASN A 240 14.06 21.53 -29.55
C ASN A 240 13.90 20.02 -29.24
N TRP A 241 13.23 19.65 -28.13
CA TRP A 241 13.02 18.25 -27.77
C TRP A 241 12.01 17.59 -28.71
N GLN A 242 12.33 16.37 -29.12
CA GLN A 242 11.50 15.57 -30.03
C GLN A 242 10.99 14.32 -29.30
N PHE A 243 9.67 14.12 -29.28
CA PHE A 243 9.03 12.96 -28.67
C PHE A 243 8.56 11.99 -29.76
N VAL A 244 9.03 10.75 -29.71
CA VAL A 244 8.73 9.72 -30.69
C VAL A 244 8.04 8.56 -29.99
N PRO A 245 6.76 8.26 -30.28
CA PRO A 245 6.08 7.11 -29.69
C PRO A 245 6.60 5.83 -30.32
N VAL A 246 6.93 4.84 -29.49
CA VAL A 246 7.31 3.49 -29.90
C VAL A 246 6.14 2.57 -29.60
N GLN A 247 5.35 2.29 -30.63
CA GLN A 247 4.23 1.34 -30.54
C GLN A 247 4.81 -0.06 -30.34
N THR A 248 4.82 -0.55 -29.09
CA THR A 248 5.39 -1.86 -28.75
C THR A 248 4.57 -3.01 -29.33
N GLY A 249 3.27 -2.80 -29.55
CA GLY A 249 2.32 -3.85 -29.92
C GLY A 249 2.02 -4.84 -28.81
N LEU A 250 2.50 -4.59 -27.58
CA LEU A 250 2.35 -5.49 -26.43
C LEU A 250 1.20 -5.04 -25.53
N ASP A 251 0.43 -6.01 -25.04
CA ASP A 251 -0.62 -5.80 -24.04
C ASP A 251 -0.03 -5.50 -22.66
N TRP A 252 -0.49 -4.42 -22.04
CA TRP A 252 0.01 -3.92 -20.76
C TRP A 252 0.06 -4.98 -19.66
N ASN A 253 -1.04 -5.72 -19.46
CA ASN A 253 -1.12 -6.73 -18.40
C ASN A 253 -0.15 -7.88 -18.66
N THR A 254 -0.02 -8.29 -19.93
CA THR A 254 0.95 -9.30 -20.37
C THR A 254 2.38 -8.87 -20.09
N VAL A 255 2.74 -7.61 -20.37
CA VAL A 255 4.07 -7.07 -20.06
C VAL A 255 4.30 -7.08 -18.55
N VAL A 256 3.39 -6.52 -17.75
CA VAL A 256 3.51 -6.47 -16.28
C VAL A 256 3.64 -7.87 -15.68
N SER A 257 2.86 -8.86 -16.15
CA SER A 257 2.97 -10.25 -15.67
C SER A 257 4.31 -10.90 -16.00
N ASN A 258 4.87 -10.68 -17.20
CA ASN A 258 6.18 -11.23 -17.56
C ASN A 258 7.32 -10.57 -16.78
N GLU A 259 7.25 -9.25 -16.58
CA GLU A 259 8.21 -8.49 -15.78
C GLU A 259 8.13 -8.83 -14.28
N SER A 260 6.95 -9.21 -13.78
CA SER A 260 6.70 -9.59 -12.38
C SER A 260 7.09 -11.03 -12.03
N LEU A 261 7.66 -11.79 -12.97
CA LEU A 261 8.19 -13.12 -12.67
C LEU A 261 9.29 -13.04 -11.59
N VAL A 262 9.16 -13.87 -10.57
CA VAL A 262 10.01 -13.86 -9.36
C VAL A 262 11.50 -13.93 -9.73
N GLY A 263 12.27 -12.97 -9.23
CA GLY A 263 13.71 -12.86 -9.46
C GLY A 263 14.12 -12.16 -10.77
N ARG A 264 13.19 -11.79 -11.66
CA ARG A 264 13.51 -11.04 -12.90
C ARG A 264 13.83 -9.57 -12.61
N ASN A 265 12.89 -8.89 -11.96
CA ASN A 265 13.07 -7.51 -11.50
C ASN A 265 13.40 -7.51 -10.01
N LEU A 266 14.58 -6.99 -9.69
CA LEU A 266 15.12 -6.95 -8.34
C LEU A 266 15.10 -5.52 -7.77
N ILE A 267 15.11 -5.45 -6.44
CA ILE A 267 15.19 -4.22 -5.66
C ILE A 267 16.08 -4.46 -4.43
N GLN A 268 16.68 -3.40 -3.90
CA GLN A 268 17.50 -3.48 -2.68
C GLN A 268 16.63 -3.89 -1.48
N ASN A 269 17.06 -4.89 -0.69
CA ASN A 269 16.30 -5.42 0.45
C ASN A 269 16.03 -4.35 1.54
N SER A 270 16.85 -3.30 1.58
CA SER A 270 16.75 -2.16 2.50
C SER A 270 15.72 -1.09 2.11
N VAL A 271 15.04 -1.19 0.96
CA VAL A 271 13.94 -0.26 0.63
C VAL A 271 12.65 -0.61 1.38
N ASN A 272 11.65 0.28 1.30
CA ASN A 272 10.32 0.05 1.87
C ASN A 272 9.71 -1.29 1.41
N ASP A 273 9.15 -2.02 2.37
CA ASP A 273 8.63 -3.37 2.17
C ASP A 273 7.52 -3.49 1.12
N ALA A 274 6.74 -2.43 0.89
CA ALA A 274 5.70 -2.42 -0.16
C ALA A 274 6.26 -2.57 -1.58
N ARG A 275 7.57 -2.31 -1.79
CA ARG A 275 8.25 -2.45 -3.09
C ARG A 275 8.77 -3.86 -3.36
N LYS A 276 8.63 -4.78 -2.41
CA LYS A 276 9.19 -6.15 -2.47
C LYS A 276 8.06 -7.17 -2.62
N SER A 277 8.23 -8.16 -3.50
CA SER A 277 7.20 -9.18 -3.75
C SER A 277 6.95 -10.04 -2.51
N THR A 278 5.67 -10.31 -2.21
CA THR A 278 5.24 -11.21 -1.15
C THR A 278 4.86 -12.61 -1.66
N ASP A 279 5.16 -12.92 -2.92
CA ASP A 279 5.05 -14.26 -3.50
C ASP A 279 5.80 -15.29 -2.64
N SER A 280 5.27 -16.51 -2.54
CA SER A 280 5.83 -17.58 -1.71
C SER A 280 7.25 -18.00 -2.11
N GLN A 281 7.66 -17.75 -3.36
CA GLN A 281 9.01 -17.95 -3.87
C GLN A 281 9.94 -16.75 -3.60
N ALA A 282 9.41 -15.61 -3.19
CA ALA A 282 10.16 -14.38 -2.89
C ALA A 282 10.18 -14.00 -1.39
N TYR A 283 9.22 -14.50 -0.60
CA TYR A 283 8.99 -14.06 0.78
C TYR A 283 8.46 -15.17 1.70
N ASN A 284 8.99 -15.19 2.92
CA ASN A 284 8.55 -16.07 3.99
C ASN A 284 7.70 -15.30 5.02
N TRP A 285 6.39 -15.58 5.02
CA TRP A 285 5.41 -14.95 5.91
C TRP A 285 5.58 -15.33 7.40
N GLU A 286 6.12 -16.51 7.71
CA GLU A 286 6.32 -16.98 9.09
C GLU A 286 7.53 -16.35 9.80
N THR A 287 8.49 -15.83 9.03
CA THR A 287 9.74 -15.24 9.55
C THR A 287 9.95 -13.78 9.18
N ASN A 288 9.03 -13.20 8.39
CA ASN A 288 9.12 -11.86 7.81
C ASN A 288 10.45 -11.61 7.08
N LYS A 289 10.83 -12.52 6.17
CA LYS A 289 12.09 -12.46 5.41
C LYS A 289 11.87 -12.60 3.91
N TRP A 290 12.44 -11.68 3.14
CA TRP A 290 12.57 -11.81 1.70
C TRP A 290 13.79 -12.65 1.32
N TYR A 291 13.64 -13.47 0.29
CA TYR A 291 14.72 -14.27 -0.27
C TYR A 291 15.58 -13.45 -1.24
N GLY A 292 16.90 -13.64 -1.15
CA GLY A 292 17.87 -12.97 -2.00
C GLY A 292 18.10 -13.73 -3.32
N PHE A 293 18.14 -13.00 -4.43
CA PHE A 293 18.30 -13.54 -5.79
C PHE A 293 19.66 -13.17 -6.42
N ASP A 294 20.22 -12.02 -6.04
CA ASP A 294 21.61 -11.63 -6.35
C ASP A 294 22.33 -11.30 -5.03
N GLY A 295 22.79 -12.37 -4.37
CA GLY A 295 23.16 -12.31 -2.95
C GLY A 295 21.98 -11.96 -2.02
N ALA A 296 22.27 -11.71 -0.74
CA ALA A 296 21.24 -11.44 0.28
C ALA A 296 20.63 -10.03 0.21
N SER A 297 21.23 -9.12 -0.56
CA SER A 297 20.85 -7.69 -0.61
C SER A 297 19.89 -7.34 -1.74
N TRP A 298 19.71 -8.21 -2.74
CA TRP A 298 18.79 -7.98 -3.86
C TRP A 298 17.66 -9.01 -3.83
N VAL A 299 16.43 -8.52 -3.75
CA VAL A 299 15.20 -9.33 -3.59
C VAL A 299 14.21 -8.99 -4.70
N SER A 300 13.24 -9.86 -4.97
CA SER A 300 12.26 -9.62 -6.04
C SER A 300 11.39 -8.40 -5.75
N ALA A 301 11.22 -7.50 -6.72
CA ALA A 301 10.32 -6.35 -6.62
C ALA A 301 8.84 -6.78 -6.68
N SER A 302 7.93 -6.00 -6.08
CA SER A 302 6.48 -6.27 -6.11
C SER A 302 5.86 -5.93 -7.48
N PRO A 303 4.81 -6.66 -7.93
CA PRO A 303 4.13 -6.38 -9.20
C PRO A 303 3.61 -4.95 -9.30
N GLU A 304 3.11 -4.38 -8.21
CA GLU A 304 2.62 -3.00 -8.14
C GLU A 304 3.75 -1.98 -8.36
N TYR A 305 4.93 -2.26 -7.82
CA TYR A 305 6.10 -1.39 -8.00
C TYR A 305 6.71 -1.53 -9.40
N ILE A 306 6.70 -2.74 -9.96
CA ILE A 306 7.10 -3.01 -11.35
C ILE A 306 6.16 -2.27 -12.32
N ALA A 307 4.85 -2.37 -12.12
CA ALA A 307 3.85 -1.65 -12.91
C ALA A 307 4.03 -0.12 -12.85
N TYR A 308 4.38 0.43 -11.68
CA TYR A 308 4.75 1.85 -11.54
C TYR A 308 6.03 2.21 -12.30
N CYS A 309 7.08 1.39 -12.19
CA CYS A 309 8.38 1.63 -12.83
C CYS A 309 8.36 1.43 -14.35
N ILE A 310 7.45 0.62 -14.90
CA ILE A 310 7.32 0.41 -16.34
C ILE A 310 6.34 1.38 -17.00
N ASP A 311 5.44 2.04 -16.27
CA ASP A 311 4.55 3.06 -16.85
C ASP A 311 5.35 4.33 -17.21
N PRO A 312 5.55 4.64 -18.50
CA PRO A 312 6.37 5.79 -18.89
C PRO A 312 5.79 7.13 -18.44
N ARG A 313 4.46 7.21 -18.25
CA ARG A 313 3.75 8.44 -17.88
C ARG A 313 4.20 8.98 -16.52
N ASN A 314 4.66 8.10 -15.61
CA ASN A 314 5.22 8.49 -14.33
C ASN A 314 6.54 9.27 -14.44
N PHE A 315 7.19 9.27 -15.60
CA PHE A 315 8.55 9.79 -15.78
C PHE A 315 8.67 10.85 -16.88
N LEU A 316 7.55 11.34 -17.40
CA LEU A 316 7.48 12.44 -18.36
C LEU A 316 7.68 13.78 -17.66
N ASN A 317 8.90 14.00 -17.15
CA ASN A 317 9.34 15.26 -16.56
C ASN A 317 10.81 15.56 -16.92
N GLU A 318 11.24 16.80 -16.71
CA GLU A 318 12.55 17.33 -17.13
C GLU A 318 13.79 16.60 -16.58
N ASN A 319 13.61 15.70 -15.62
CA ASN A 319 14.69 14.95 -14.98
C ASN A 319 14.67 13.47 -15.36
N GLN A 320 13.50 12.82 -15.31
CA GLN A 320 13.39 11.37 -15.47
C GLN A 320 13.10 10.93 -16.92
N ILE A 321 12.75 11.84 -17.83
CA ILE A 321 12.49 11.53 -19.24
C ILE A 321 13.73 11.01 -19.98
N PHE A 322 14.94 11.34 -19.51
CA PHE A 322 16.20 10.91 -20.12
C PHE A 322 16.40 9.38 -20.13
N GLN A 323 15.62 8.60 -19.39
CA GLN A 323 15.60 7.14 -19.58
C GLN A 323 15.08 6.70 -20.96
N PHE A 324 14.36 7.59 -21.65
CA PHE A 324 13.84 7.44 -23.01
C PHE A 324 14.71 8.16 -24.05
N GLU A 325 15.79 8.87 -23.69
CA GLU A 325 16.67 9.49 -24.70
C GLU A 325 17.23 8.40 -25.63
N THR A 326 17.24 8.66 -26.93
CA THR A 326 17.80 7.71 -27.89
C THR A 326 19.30 7.50 -27.67
N LEU A 327 19.69 6.23 -27.68
CA LEU A 327 21.08 5.79 -27.69
C LEU A 327 21.62 5.69 -29.13
N GLU A 328 20.81 6.06 -30.14
CA GLU A 328 21.23 6.15 -31.54
C GLU A 328 22.09 7.40 -31.78
N TYR A 329 22.97 7.32 -32.78
CA TYR A 329 23.70 8.50 -33.25
C TYR A 329 22.76 9.51 -33.92
N ALA A 330 22.91 10.79 -33.58
CA ALA A 330 22.16 11.89 -34.18
C ALA A 330 23.05 13.14 -34.34
N GLY A 331 22.85 13.90 -35.41
CA GLY A 331 23.75 14.99 -35.82
C GLY A 331 23.88 16.18 -34.86
N TYR A 332 23.07 16.27 -33.82
CA TYR A 332 23.25 17.27 -32.75
C TYR A 332 24.37 16.89 -31.77
N GLN A 333 24.74 15.61 -31.71
CA GLN A 333 25.67 15.06 -30.73
C GLN A 333 27.12 15.35 -31.14
N ASN A 334 27.82 16.16 -30.34
CA ASN A 334 29.10 16.76 -30.74
C ASN A 334 30.17 16.75 -29.63
N ALA A 335 31.41 17.13 -29.97
CA ALA A 335 32.55 17.02 -29.05
C ALA A 335 32.40 17.87 -27.79
N ALA A 336 31.77 19.05 -27.86
CA ALA A 336 31.54 19.90 -26.68
C ALA A 336 30.55 19.23 -25.71
N GLY A 337 29.48 18.61 -26.22
CA GLY A 337 28.55 17.84 -25.40
C GLY A 337 29.20 16.62 -24.73
N VAL A 338 30.04 15.88 -25.47
CA VAL A 338 30.84 14.78 -24.89
C VAL A 338 31.80 15.31 -23.81
N GLN A 339 32.45 16.44 -24.02
CA GLN A 339 33.39 17.01 -23.06
C GLN A 339 32.69 17.49 -21.77
N SER A 340 31.45 17.96 -21.85
CA SER A 340 30.60 18.19 -20.67
C SER A 340 30.30 16.88 -19.91
N VAL A 341 29.93 15.79 -20.62
CA VAL A 341 29.71 14.47 -20.02
C VAL A 341 30.98 13.95 -19.33
N LEU A 342 32.15 14.11 -19.96
CA LEU A 342 33.45 13.65 -19.45
C LEU A 342 34.11 14.63 -18.46
N SER A 343 33.49 15.76 -18.17
CA SER A 343 34.02 16.76 -17.23
C SER A 343 34.33 16.16 -15.85
N ASN A 344 35.42 16.65 -15.24
CA ASN A 344 35.96 16.17 -13.95
C ASN A 344 36.33 14.67 -13.92
N THR A 345 36.65 14.09 -15.09
CA THR A 345 37.19 12.71 -15.19
C THR A 345 38.58 12.70 -15.82
N PHE A 346 39.29 11.57 -15.72
CA PHE A 346 40.53 11.32 -16.46
C PHE A 346 40.36 11.41 -18.00
N MET A 347 39.13 11.30 -18.52
CA MET A 347 38.82 11.43 -19.94
C MET A 347 38.41 12.86 -20.35
N ALA A 348 38.53 13.86 -19.48
CA ALA A 348 38.15 15.25 -19.79
C ALA A 348 39.07 15.94 -20.84
N GLY A 349 40.21 15.33 -21.17
CA GLY A 349 41.22 15.90 -22.08
C GLY A 349 41.69 14.90 -23.15
N ASN A 350 43.00 14.88 -23.40
CA ASN A 350 43.62 14.05 -24.43
C ASN A 350 44.30 12.81 -23.87
N TYR A 351 44.40 11.77 -24.70
CA TYR A 351 45.29 10.62 -24.49
C TYR A 351 46.34 10.55 -25.60
N THR A 352 47.48 9.91 -25.32
CA THR A 352 48.44 9.48 -26.34
C THR A 352 48.17 8.01 -26.62
N ASP A 353 47.84 7.65 -27.86
CA ASP A 353 47.61 6.25 -28.22
C ASP A 353 48.92 5.52 -28.58
N THR A 354 48.85 4.21 -28.81
CA THR A 354 50.02 3.36 -29.08
C THR A 354 50.71 3.64 -30.42
N ASP A 355 50.07 4.40 -31.32
CA ASP A 355 50.67 4.94 -32.54
C ASP A 355 51.48 6.24 -32.30
N GLY A 356 51.46 6.76 -31.07
CA GLY A 356 52.09 8.02 -30.68
C GLY A 356 51.22 9.26 -30.97
N ALA A 357 50.04 9.11 -31.57
CA ALA A 357 49.14 10.21 -31.83
C ALA A 357 48.47 10.69 -30.53
N VAL A 358 48.39 12.02 -30.37
CA VAL A 358 47.62 12.65 -29.29
C VAL A 358 46.20 12.87 -29.79
N ARG A 359 45.22 12.28 -29.11
CA ARG A 359 43.80 12.28 -29.49
C ARG A 359 42.95 12.80 -28.33
N SER A 360 41.91 13.56 -28.62
CA SER A 360 40.89 13.93 -27.64
C SER A 360 39.96 12.76 -27.39
N TYR A 361 39.60 12.48 -26.13
CA TYR A 361 38.54 11.51 -25.84
C TYR A 361 37.20 11.96 -26.44
N ALA A 362 36.89 13.26 -26.40
CA ALA A 362 35.62 13.77 -26.90
C ALA A 362 35.46 13.53 -28.41
N ASP A 363 36.47 13.88 -29.21
CA ASP A 363 36.46 13.65 -30.66
C ASP A 363 36.46 12.15 -30.99
N THR A 364 37.21 11.35 -30.22
CA THR A 364 37.23 9.88 -30.34
C THR A 364 35.82 9.27 -30.18
N PHE A 365 35.07 9.70 -29.15
CA PHE A 365 33.70 9.20 -28.95
C PHE A 365 32.74 9.67 -30.05
N VAL A 366 32.86 10.90 -30.55
CA VAL A 366 32.02 11.41 -31.66
C VAL A 366 32.29 10.63 -32.95
N GLU A 367 33.56 10.44 -33.31
CA GLU A 367 33.98 9.67 -34.49
C GLU A 367 33.44 8.24 -34.42
N ILE A 368 33.70 7.55 -33.30
CA ILE A 368 33.29 6.16 -33.09
C ILE A 368 31.76 6.05 -33.05
N GLY A 369 31.07 6.92 -32.32
CA GLY A 369 29.61 6.92 -32.20
C GLY A 369 28.92 7.06 -33.55
N SER A 370 29.39 7.99 -34.38
CA SER A 370 28.96 8.15 -35.77
C SER A 370 29.20 6.88 -36.59
N ASN A 371 30.40 6.28 -36.49
CA ASN A 371 30.77 5.08 -37.21
C ASN A 371 29.96 3.83 -36.82
N VAL A 372 29.56 3.67 -35.54
CA VAL A 372 28.80 2.50 -35.06
C VAL A 372 27.29 2.72 -34.97
N GLY A 373 26.82 3.96 -35.18
CA GLY A 373 25.41 4.35 -35.09
C GLY A 373 24.88 4.57 -33.67
N VAL A 374 25.75 4.85 -32.69
CA VAL A 374 25.41 5.01 -31.26
C VAL A 374 25.76 6.41 -30.76
N SER A 375 24.92 6.95 -29.87
CA SER A 375 25.11 8.24 -29.22
C SER A 375 26.49 8.33 -28.55
N PRO A 376 27.34 9.31 -28.91
CA PRO A 376 28.66 9.47 -28.30
C PRO A 376 28.52 9.96 -26.85
N TYR A 377 27.40 10.61 -26.51
CA TYR A 377 27.06 10.98 -25.12
C TYR A 377 26.81 9.73 -24.29
N HIS A 378 26.06 8.75 -24.82
CA HIS A 378 25.84 7.46 -24.16
C HIS A 378 27.15 6.67 -24.00
N LEU A 379 27.95 6.54 -25.07
CA LEU A 379 29.23 5.81 -25.03
C LEU A 379 30.21 6.42 -24.01
N ALA A 380 30.32 7.75 -23.99
CA ALA A 380 31.15 8.47 -23.03
C ALA A 380 30.62 8.33 -21.59
N SER A 381 29.30 8.41 -21.39
CA SER A 381 28.66 8.24 -20.07
C SER A 381 28.85 6.82 -19.52
N ARG A 382 28.63 5.78 -20.33
CA ARG A 382 28.93 4.39 -19.97
C ARG A 382 30.40 4.22 -19.61
N CYS A 383 31.32 4.65 -20.48
CA CYS A 383 32.75 4.52 -20.22
C CYS A 383 33.18 5.23 -18.92
N LYS A 384 32.56 6.37 -18.59
CA LYS A 384 32.75 7.10 -17.32
C LYS A 384 32.21 6.32 -16.12
N GLN A 385 31.08 5.62 -16.26
CA GLN A 385 30.50 4.76 -15.22
C GLN A 385 31.39 3.52 -14.99
N GLU A 386 31.83 2.86 -16.06
CA GLU A 386 32.65 1.63 -16.03
C GLU A 386 34.07 1.84 -15.49
N GLN A 387 34.71 2.97 -15.79
CA GLN A 387 36.10 3.27 -15.38
C GLN A 387 36.21 4.24 -14.19
N GLY A 388 35.08 4.82 -13.77
CA GLY A 388 35.00 5.85 -12.75
C GLY A 388 35.72 7.15 -13.12
N VAL A 389 35.63 8.16 -12.25
CA VAL A 389 36.23 9.48 -12.53
C VAL A 389 37.76 9.46 -12.61
N ARG A 390 38.43 8.47 -12.02
CA ARG A 390 39.90 8.40 -11.92
C ARG A 390 40.58 7.50 -12.95
N GLY A 391 39.86 6.58 -13.60
CA GLY A 391 40.43 5.69 -14.62
C GLY A 391 41.57 4.79 -14.12
N THR A 392 41.48 4.30 -12.88
CA THR A 392 42.56 3.52 -12.24
C THR A 392 42.44 2.00 -12.40
N SER A 393 41.55 1.53 -13.30
CA SER A 393 41.37 0.09 -13.54
C SER A 393 42.54 -0.49 -14.33
N ASP A 394 43.04 -1.66 -13.90
CA ASP A 394 44.07 -2.40 -14.64
C ASP A 394 43.63 -2.72 -16.09
N LEU A 395 42.31 -2.89 -16.31
CA LEU A 395 41.70 -3.12 -17.63
C LEU A 395 42.03 -2.02 -18.65
N ILE A 396 42.29 -0.78 -18.21
CA ILE A 396 42.64 0.35 -19.10
C ILE A 396 44.07 0.87 -18.90
N SER A 397 44.86 0.20 -18.07
CA SER A 397 46.22 0.62 -17.75
C SER A 397 47.22 0.47 -18.92
N GLY A 398 46.97 -0.50 -19.82
CA GLY A 398 47.94 -0.97 -20.81
C GLY A 398 49.19 -1.61 -20.23
N ARG A 399 49.26 -1.84 -18.91
CA ARG A 399 50.47 -2.25 -18.17
C ARG A 399 50.32 -3.57 -17.40
N TYR A 400 49.13 -4.17 -17.40
CA TYR A 400 48.85 -5.39 -16.66
C TYR A 400 49.71 -6.57 -17.19
N SER A 401 50.27 -7.37 -16.29
CA SER A 401 51.22 -8.42 -16.65
C SER A 401 50.59 -9.46 -17.57
N ASN A 402 51.36 -9.96 -18.56
CA ASN A 402 50.93 -10.82 -19.67
C ASN A 402 49.94 -10.20 -20.69
N TYR A 403 49.43 -8.99 -20.43
CA TYR A 403 48.46 -8.27 -21.27
C TYR A 403 48.87 -6.82 -21.55
N ALA A 404 50.16 -6.50 -21.41
CA ALA A 404 50.68 -5.17 -21.70
C ALA A 404 50.37 -4.75 -23.16
N GLY A 405 49.95 -3.49 -23.33
CA GLY A 405 49.48 -2.95 -24.61
C GLY A 405 48.02 -3.25 -24.97
N TYR A 406 47.27 -4.01 -24.16
CA TYR A 406 45.83 -4.24 -24.36
C TYR A 406 44.97 -3.45 -23.37
N TYR A 407 43.78 -3.06 -23.83
CA TYR A 407 42.87 -2.17 -23.10
C TYR A 407 41.42 -2.65 -23.23
N ASN A 408 40.59 -2.45 -22.20
CA ASN A 408 39.16 -2.75 -22.20
C ASN A 408 38.36 -1.65 -21.48
N TYR A 409 38.05 -0.57 -22.20
CA TYR A 409 37.37 0.63 -21.66
C TYR A 409 35.90 0.41 -21.28
N PHE A 410 35.26 -0.65 -21.77
CA PHE A 410 33.84 -0.97 -21.56
C PHE A 410 33.63 -2.22 -20.69
N ASN A 411 34.66 -2.70 -19.97
CA ASN A 411 34.62 -3.88 -19.11
C ASN A 411 34.04 -5.15 -19.80
N VAL A 412 34.18 -5.26 -21.12
CA VAL A 412 33.54 -6.31 -21.91
C VAL A 412 34.10 -7.67 -21.54
N ARG A 413 33.22 -8.58 -21.09
CA ARG A 413 33.56 -9.90 -20.52
C ARG A 413 34.48 -9.87 -19.29
N ALA A 414 34.53 -8.75 -18.56
CA ALA A 414 35.26 -8.65 -17.30
C ALA A 414 34.43 -9.20 -16.11
N PHE A 415 34.30 -10.52 -16.01
CA PHE A 415 33.66 -11.20 -14.88
C PHE A 415 34.62 -12.19 -14.21
N THR A 416 34.46 -12.42 -12.91
CA THR A 416 35.28 -13.38 -12.15
C THR A 416 34.76 -14.80 -12.35
N THR A 417 35.66 -15.76 -12.54
CA THR A 417 35.39 -17.20 -12.56
C THR A 417 36.18 -17.89 -11.45
N GLY A 418 35.95 -19.19 -11.22
CA GLY A 418 36.77 -19.99 -10.30
C GLY A 418 38.25 -20.12 -10.70
N SER A 419 38.63 -19.72 -11.92
CA SER A 419 39.98 -19.83 -12.48
C SER A 419 40.66 -18.50 -12.82
N ALA A 420 39.91 -17.39 -12.90
CA ALA A 420 40.44 -16.09 -13.35
C ALA A 420 39.65 -14.91 -12.78
N SER A 421 40.34 -13.78 -12.57
CA SER A 421 39.71 -12.52 -12.17
C SER A 421 39.01 -11.83 -13.35
N ALA A 422 38.08 -10.93 -13.04
CA ALA A 422 37.47 -10.03 -14.03
C ALA A 422 38.49 -9.29 -14.89
N ILE A 423 39.62 -8.86 -14.32
CA ILE A 423 40.70 -8.17 -15.04
C ILE A 423 41.34 -9.10 -16.09
N VAL A 424 41.66 -10.34 -15.71
CA VAL A 424 42.26 -11.33 -16.62
C VAL A 424 41.29 -11.70 -17.75
N ASN A 425 40.03 -12.00 -17.42
CA ASN A 425 39.03 -12.38 -18.43
C ASN A 425 38.72 -11.23 -19.41
N GLY A 426 38.64 -9.99 -18.90
CA GLY A 426 38.44 -8.80 -19.74
C GLY A 426 39.64 -8.48 -20.65
N LEU A 427 40.87 -8.69 -20.20
CA LEU A 427 42.08 -8.45 -21.01
C LEU A 427 42.40 -9.57 -21.98
N GLU A 428 42.11 -10.83 -21.64
CA GLU A 428 42.17 -11.96 -22.59
C GLU A 428 41.18 -11.74 -23.74
N TYR A 429 39.95 -11.28 -23.44
CA TYR A 429 39.01 -10.90 -24.50
C TYR A 429 39.52 -9.72 -25.35
N ALA A 430 40.01 -8.64 -24.72
CA ALA A 430 40.58 -7.50 -25.43
C ALA A 430 41.74 -7.90 -26.37
N LYS A 431 42.58 -8.85 -25.93
CA LYS A 431 43.67 -9.42 -26.71
C LYS A 431 43.16 -10.23 -27.91
N LEU A 432 42.16 -11.10 -27.71
CA LEU A 432 41.52 -11.85 -28.79
C LEU A 432 40.84 -10.95 -29.83
N GLN A 433 40.31 -9.79 -29.41
CA GLN A 433 39.72 -8.79 -30.32
C GLN A 433 40.73 -7.79 -30.92
N GLY A 434 42.02 -7.91 -30.59
CA GLY A 434 43.05 -7.00 -31.11
C GLY A 434 42.94 -5.56 -30.61
N TRP A 435 42.37 -5.34 -29.41
CA TRP A 435 42.24 -4.02 -28.76
C TRP A 435 43.58 -3.55 -28.18
N ASN A 436 44.59 -3.47 -29.05
CA ASN A 436 45.97 -3.13 -28.73
C ASN A 436 46.27 -1.63 -28.79
N SER A 437 45.25 -0.79 -28.62
CA SER A 437 45.31 0.67 -28.54
C SER A 437 44.09 1.18 -27.74
N ILE A 438 44.19 2.39 -27.20
CA ILE A 438 43.07 3.06 -26.50
C ILE A 438 41.91 3.29 -27.48
N TYR A 439 42.19 3.85 -28.67
CA TYR A 439 41.17 4.06 -29.71
C TYR A 439 40.46 2.74 -30.07
N LYS A 440 41.22 1.66 -30.32
CA LYS A 440 40.65 0.36 -30.70
C LYS A 440 39.79 -0.26 -29.59
N SER A 441 40.18 -0.07 -28.33
CA SER A 441 39.39 -0.53 -27.19
C SER A 441 38.06 0.22 -27.06
N ILE A 442 38.09 1.55 -27.23
CA ILE A 442 36.87 2.36 -27.22
C ILE A 442 35.98 1.98 -28.42
N ALA A 443 36.55 1.82 -29.63
CA ALA A 443 35.81 1.46 -30.83
C ALA A 443 35.20 0.05 -30.77
N GLY A 444 35.97 -0.93 -30.31
CA GLY A 444 35.52 -2.31 -30.14
C GLY A 444 34.47 -2.44 -29.04
N GLY A 445 34.67 -1.81 -27.88
CA GLY A 445 33.68 -1.79 -26.81
C GLY A 445 32.37 -1.10 -27.22
N SER A 446 32.46 0.03 -27.93
CA SER A 446 31.30 0.72 -28.51
C SER A 446 30.56 -0.13 -29.53
N SER A 447 31.29 -0.90 -30.36
CA SER A 447 30.68 -1.85 -31.30
C SER A 447 29.93 -2.97 -30.57
N VAL A 448 30.49 -3.49 -29.47
CA VAL A 448 29.82 -4.49 -28.62
C VAL A 448 28.52 -3.93 -28.00
N VAL A 449 28.49 -2.66 -27.57
CA VAL A 449 27.26 -2.00 -27.11
C VAL A 449 26.25 -1.86 -28.25
N ALA A 450 26.70 -1.39 -29.42
CA ALA A 450 25.87 -1.19 -30.60
C ALA A 450 25.20 -2.49 -31.07
N ASP A 451 25.98 -3.56 -31.26
CA ASP A 451 25.53 -4.84 -31.81
C ASP A 451 24.67 -5.62 -30.82
N ASN A 452 24.89 -5.46 -29.50
CA ASN A 452 24.09 -6.18 -28.51
C ASN A 452 22.76 -5.50 -28.17
N TYR A 453 22.68 -4.16 -28.16
CA TYR A 453 21.49 -3.46 -27.66
C TYR A 453 20.88 -2.52 -28.71
N VAL A 454 21.60 -1.46 -29.08
CA VAL A 454 21.05 -0.36 -29.90
C VAL A 454 20.54 -0.86 -31.26
N LYS A 455 21.34 -1.66 -31.98
CA LYS A 455 20.96 -2.24 -33.29
C LYS A 455 19.88 -3.33 -33.20
N LYS A 456 19.57 -3.82 -32.00
CA LYS A 456 18.43 -4.73 -31.76
C LYS A 456 17.13 -3.99 -31.40
N GLY A 457 17.14 -2.65 -31.46
CA GLY A 457 16.03 -1.80 -31.05
C GLY A 457 16.00 -1.46 -29.57
N GLN A 458 16.91 -2.01 -28.74
CA GLN A 458 17.08 -1.58 -27.34
C GLN A 458 17.88 -0.27 -27.30
N ASN A 459 17.29 0.78 -27.88
CA ASN A 459 17.92 2.07 -28.16
C ASN A 459 17.52 3.17 -27.18
N THR A 460 17.09 2.81 -25.96
CA THR A 460 16.94 3.70 -24.79
C THR A 460 17.32 2.90 -23.54
N ILE A 461 17.71 3.58 -22.45
CA ILE A 461 18.02 2.91 -21.17
C ILE A 461 16.78 2.13 -20.67
N TYR A 462 15.58 2.65 -20.93
CA TYR A 462 14.33 1.94 -20.67
C TYR A 462 14.21 0.64 -21.47
N PHE A 463 14.50 0.64 -22.78
CA PHE A 463 14.43 -0.58 -23.60
C PHE A 463 15.55 -1.58 -23.28
N GLU A 464 16.71 -1.12 -22.85
CA GLU A 464 17.75 -1.99 -22.28
C GLU A 464 17.31 -2.62 -20.96
N LYS A 465 16.57 -1.89 -20.11
CA LYS A 465 16.07 -2.40 -18.82
C LYS A 465 14.90 -3.38 -18.95
N PHE A 466 13.88 -3.08 -19.75
CA PHE A 466 12.65 -3.89 -19.79
C PHE A 466 12.54 -4.80 -21.03
N ASN A 467 13.27 -4.48 -22.10
CA ASN A 467 13.19 -5.14 -23.40
C ASN A 467 11.78 -5.46 -23.91
N VAL A 468 11.05 -4.41 -24.28
CA VAL A 468 9.70 -4.46 -24.86
C VAL A 468 9.69 -4.21 -26.38
N VAL A 469 10.84 -4.43 -27.03
CA VAL A 469 11.09 -4.05 -28.44
C VAL A 469 11.87 -5.10 -29.24
N TYR A 470 12.82 -5.83 -28.63
CA TYR A 470 13.55 -6.89 -29.32
C TYR A 470 12.74 -8.19 -29.31
N THR A 471 11.87 -8.34 -30.33
CA THR A 471 10.85 -9.41 -30.46
C THR A 471 11.37 -10.84 -30.30
N ASN A 472 12.61 -11.12 -30.70
CA ASN A 472 13.23 -12.44 -30.56
C ASN A 472 13.52 -12.85 -29.09
N SER A 473 13.43 -11.92 -28.13
CA SER A 473 13.86 -12.13 -26.74
C SER A 473 13.14 -11.22 -25.75
N LEU A 474 11.87 -10.86 -26.00
CA LEU A 474 11.07 -9.94 -25.16
C LEU A 474 11.15 -10.32 -23.67
N TYR A 475 11.18 -9.30 -22.81
CA TYR A 475 11.31 -9.42 -21.34
C TYR A 475 12.62 -10.05 -20.85
N ALA A 476 13.38 -10.72 -21.73
CA ALA A 476 14.74 -11.22 -21.51
C ALA A 476 15.75 -10.31 -22.22
N HIS A 477 17.04 -10.65 -22.22
CA HIS A 477 18.11 -9.77 -22.75
C HIS A 477 18.07 -8.35 -22.14
N GLN A 478 17.71 -8.28 -20.85
CA GLN A 478 17.71 -7.04 -20.08
C GLN A 478 19.14 -6.76 -19.60
N TYR A 479 19.60 -5.52 -19.74
CA TYR A 479 20.94 -5.09 -19.28
C TYR A 479 21.06 -5.10 -17.76
N MET A 480 19.93 -4.92 -17.04
CA MET A 480 19.89 -4.70 -15.59
C MET A 480 18.72 -5.41 -14.93
N THR A 481 18.97 -6.04 -13.77
CA THR A 481 17.94 -6.64 -12.91
C THR A 481 17.25 -5.61 -12.01
N ASN A 482 17.95 -4.56 -11.58
CA ASN A 482 17.37 -3.50 -10.74
C ASN A 482 16.21 -2.79 -11.46
N VAL A 483 14.99 -2.92 -10.93
CA VAL A 483 13.75 -2.36 -11.51
C VAL A 483 13.80 -0.83 -11.67
N GLN A 484 14.57 -0.13 -10.83
CA GLN A 484 14.69 1.33 -10.85
C GLN A 484 15.74 1.86 -11.83
N ALA A 485 16.53 0.96 -12.45
CA ALA A 485 17.78 1.36 -13.09
C ALA A 485 17.59 2.37 -14.22
N ALA A 486 16.62 2.14 -15.12
CA ALA A 486 16.32 3.05 -16.23
C ALA A 486 16.06 4.49 -15.75
N MET A 487 15.19 4.65 -14.74
CA MET A 487 14.87 5.94 -14.13
C MET A 487 16.11 6.59 -13.49
N SER A 488 16.91 5.83 -12.74
CA SER A 488 18.06 6.35 -12.01
C SER A 488 19.25 6.73 -12.91
N GLU A 489 19.57 5.90 -13.91
CA GLU A 489 20.61 6.17 -14.89
C GLU A 489 20.18 7.30 -15.84
N GLY A 490 18.93 7.28 -16.31
CA GLY A 490 18.35 8.39 -17.08
C GLY A 490 18.42 9.71 -16.32
N THR A 491 18.03 9.74 -15.04
CA THR A 491 18.15 10.94 -14.19
C THR A 491 19.59 11.43 -14.05
N ASN A 492 20.58 10.52 -13.99
CA ASN A 492 21.98 10.90 -13.89
C ASN A 492 22.56 11.37 -15.23
N MET A 493 22.12 10.79 -16.35
CA MET A 493 22.44 11.28 -17.70
C MET A 493 21.85 12.68 -17.93
N GLY A 494 20.59 12.90 -17.57
CA GLY A 494 19.93 14.21 -17.62
C GLY A 494 20.59 15.31 -16.77
N LYS A 495 21.32 14.93 -15.70
CA LYS A 495 22.15 15.85 -14.89
C LYS A 495 23.52 16.14 -15.51
N ALA A 496 24.04 15.27 -16.38
CA ALA A 496 25.32 15.48 -17.07
C ALA A 496 25.22 16.53 -18.18
N TYR A 497 24.02 16.78 -18.71
CA TYR A 497 23.75 17.83 -19.69
C TYR A 497 23.60 19.19 -19.02
N THR A 498 24.64 20.02 -19.14
CA THR A 498 24.64 21.42 -18.68
C THR A 498 23.76 22.32 -19.53
N ASP A 499 23.64 22.03 -20.83
CA ASP A 499 22.64 22.64 -21.72
C ASP A 499 21.58 21.60 -22.08
N LYS A 500 20.35 21.83 -21.59
CA LYS A 500 19.19 21.01 -21.90
C LYS A 500 18.44 21.46 -23.16
N ASN A 501 18.80 22.58 -23.80
CA ASN A 501 18.13 23.07 -25.02
C ASN A 501 18.62 22.36 -26.30
N GLN A 502 19.51 21.39 -26.19
CA GLN A 502 19.89 20.50 -27.29
C GLN A 502 18.68 19.74 -27.84
N ALA A 503 18.74 19.35 -29.11
CA ALA A 503 17.65 18.67 -29.83
C ALA A 503 17.54 17.18 -29.47
N PHE A 504 17.40 16.87 -28.17
CA PHE A 504 17.26 15.50 -27.67
C PHE A 504 16.03 14.81 -28.24
N VAL A 505 16.21 13.56 -28.66
CA VAL A 505 15.14 12.70 -29.18
C VAL A 505 14.79 11.65 -28.13
N PHE A 506 13.54 11.63 -27.67
CA PHE A 506 13.05 10.68 -26.67
C PHE A 506 12.13 9.65 -27.34
N ARG A 507 12.51 8.38 -27.28
CA ARG A 507 11.75 7.24 -27.82
C ARG A 507 10.95 6.60 -26.70
N ILE A 508 9.67 6.93 -26.62
CA ILE A 508 8.83 6.63 -25.45
C ILE A 508 7.91 5.43 -25.78
N PRO A 509 7.90 4.36 -24.96
CA PRO A 509 7.04 3.20 -25.19
C PRO A 509 5.55 3.57 -25.11
N VAL A 510 4.76 2.95 -25.99
CA VAL A 510 3.31 2.91 -25.92
C VAL A 510 2.88 1.44 -25.93
N TYR A 511 2.06 1.07 -24.95
CA TYR A 511 1.50 -0.28 -24.79
C TYR A 511 0.02 -0.30 -25.16
N GLN A 512 -0.48 -1.46 -25.56
CA GLN A 512 -1.91 -1.68 -25.74
C GLN A 512 -2.59 -1.89 -24.38
N ASN A 513 -3.85 -1.51 -24.25
CA ASN A 513 -4.68 -1.74 -23.06
C ASN A 513 -4.09 -1.20 -21.73
N MET A 514 -3.35 -0.09 -21.79
CA MET A 514 -2.89 0.60 -20.58
C MET A 514 -4.05 1.11 -19.72
N PRO A 515 -3.89 1.21 -18.39
CA PRO A 515 -4.84 1.88 -17.51
C PRO A 515 -5.07 3.33 -17.97
N GLU A 516 -6.29 3.85 -17.80
CA GLU A 516 -6.68 5.19 -18.28
C GLU A 516 -5.73 6.29 -17.78
N SER A 517 -5.33 6.21 -16.50
CA SER A 517 -4.36 7.08 -15.84
C SER A 517 -3.04 6.36 -15.56
N ALA A 518 -1.99 7.12 -15.26
CA ALA A 518 -0.69 6.56 -14.88
C ALA A 518 -0.80 5.69 -13.62
N VAL A 519 -0.12 4.53 -13.61
CA VAL A 519 -0.09 3.64 -12.44
C VAL A 519 0.54 4.38 -11.27
N THR A 520 -0.17 4.49 -10.14
CA THR A 520 0.34 5.11 -8.92
C THR A 520 0.84 4.04 -7.95
N PHE A 521 1.82 4.41 -7.12
CA PHE A 521 2.39 3.53 -6.10
C PHE A 521 2.54 4.28 -4.78
N ALA A 522 2.36 3.57 -3.66
CA ALA A 522 2.49 4.11 -2.31
C ALA A 522 3.35 3.20 -1.44
N ASP A 523 4.31 3.78 -0.73
CA ASP A 523 5.19 3.12 0.24
C ASP A 523 4.44 2.76 1.53
N LYS A 524 3.47 1.84 1.44
CA LYS A 524 2.61 1.42 2.57
C LYS A 524 3.37 0.76 3.73
N GLY A 525 4.59 0.29 3.53
CA GLY A 525 5.36 -0.43 4.56
C GLY A 525 5.11 -1.93 4.57
N ASN A 526 5.45 -2.58 5.69
CA ASN A 526 5.41 -4.03 5.82
C ASN A 526 3.98 -4.60 5.75
N PRO A 527 3.68 -5.58 4.86
CA PRO A 527 2.34 -6.15 4.70
C PRO A 527 2.06 -7.38 5.60
N ASN A 528 3.00 -7.78 6.46
CA ASN A 528 2.87 -9.01 7.24
C ASN A 528 1.87 -8.90 8.38
N ASN A 529 0.67 -9.44 8.17
CA ASN A 529 -0.40 -9.55 9.16
C ASN A 529 -0.47 -10.94 9.82
N TRP A 530 0.62 -11.73 9.80
CA TRP A 530 0.62 -13.05 10.43
C TRP A 530 0.99 -12.94 11.91
N LEU A 531 0.40 -13.83 12.71
CA LEU A 531 0.84 -14.10 14.08
C LEU A 531 1.93 -15.17 14.10
N SER A 532 2.93 -14.98 14.96
CA SER A 532 3.96 -15.96 15.31
C SER A 532 3.53 -16.84 16.50
N SER A 533 2.56 -16.39 17.30
CA SER A 533 1.91 -17.21 18.33
C SER A 533 0.50 -16.72 18.67
N ILE A 534 -0.33 -17.65 19.13
CA ILE A 534 -1.48 -17.43 20.01
C ILE A 534 -1.24 -18.32 21.24
N THR A 535 -1.45 -17.78 22.44
CA THR A 535 -1.23 -18.47 23.72
C THR A 535 -2.41 -18.27 24.64
N VAL A 536 -2.81 -19.31 25.37
CA VAL A 536 -3.82 -19.22 26.42
C VAL A 536 -3.24 -19.84 27.69
N ASP A 537 -3.25 -19.09 28.79
CA ASP A 537 -2.51 -19.46 29.99
C ASP A 537 -3.00 -20.81 30.56
N GLY A 538 -2.15 -21.84 30.48
CA GLY A 538 -2.43 -23.20 30.95
C GLY A 538 -3.10 -24.14 29.93
N TYR A 539 -3.42 -23.69 28.71
CA TYR A 539 -4.16 -24.48 27.72
C TYR A 539 -3.46 -24.55 26.35
N ALA A 540 -3.57 -25.70 25.69
CA ALA A 540 -3.05 -25.91 24.34
C ALA A 540 -4.15 -25.69 23.29
N LEU A 541 -3.77 -25.17 22.13
CA LEU A 541 -4.67 -24.98 20.98
C LEU A 541 -4.82 -26.29 20.19
N THR A 542 -6.01 -26.47 19.62
CA THR A 542 -6.35 -27.50 18.64
C THR A 542 -6.83 -26.83 17.34
N PRO A 543 -6.13 -27.01 16.20
CA PRO A 543 -4.81 -27.63 16.05
C PRO A 543 -3.73 -26.82 16.78
N ALA A 544 -2.53 -27.39 16.89
CA ALA A 544 -1.35 -26.63 17.32
C ALA A 544 -1.13 -25.41 16.41
N PHE A 545 -0.59 -24.32 16.99
CA PHE A 545 -0.50 -23.02 16.30
C PHE A 545 0.33 -23.08 15.01
N SER A 546 -0.20 -22.50 13.94
CA SER A 546 0.51 -22.19 12.68
C SER A 546 -0.03 -20.88 12.11
N GLY A 547 0.82 -19.91 11.82
CA GLY A 547 0.40 -18.58 11.32
C GLY A 547 -0.49 -18.62 10.07
N ALA A 548 -0.41 -19.71 9.29
CA ALA A 548 -1.26 -19.97 8.13
C ALA A 548 -2.74 -20.23 8.51
N ASN A 549 -3.00 -20.95 9.61
CA ASN A 549 -4.33 -21.30 10.09
C ASN A 549 -4.96 -20.14 10.86
N THR A 550 -6.23 -19.82 10.54
CA THR A 550 -7.00 -18.72 11.15
C THR A 550 -8.12 -19.19 12.09
N SER A 551 -8.22 -20.48 12.39
CA SER A 551 -9.21 -21.04 13.32
C SER A 551 -8.57 -22.02 14.28
N TYR A 552 -8.93 -21.90 15.57
CA TYR A 552 -8.43 -22.70 16.68
C TYR A 552 -9.55 -22.96 17.69
N SER A 553 -9.44 -24.07 18.40
CA SER A 553 -10.28 -24.40 19.55
C SER A 553 -9.47 -24.86 20.75
N LEU A 554 -10.03 -24.73 21.95
CA LEU A 554 -9.55 -25.39 23.16
C LEU A 554 -10.70 -25.65 24.13
N VAL A 555 -10.52 -26.60 25.05
CA VAL A 555 -11.46 -26.90 26.12
C VAL A 555 -10.87 -26.46 27.46
N VAL A 556 -11.66 -25.79 28.29
CA VAL A 556 -11.31 -25.46 29.69
C VAL A 556 -12.27 -26.12 30.67
N PRO A 557 -11.85 -26.44 31.92
CA PRO A 557 -12.74 -26.96 32.95
C PRO A 557 -13.79 -25.93 33.40
N ASP A 558 -14.83 -26.41 34.07
CA ASP A 558 -15.91 -25.61 34.65
C ASP A 558 -15.43 -24.51 35.61
N SER A 559 -14.40 -24.79 36.40
CA SER A 559 -13.72 -23.85 37.29
C SER A 559 -13.04 -22.66 36.57
N ALA A 560 -12.78 -22.74 35.27
CA ALA A 560 -12.12 -21.67 34.51
C ALA A 560 -13.09 -20.55 34.10
N ALA A 561 -13.47 -19.71 35.08
CA ALA A 561 -14.39 -18.59 34.86
C ALA A 561 -13.85 -17.48 33.92
N SER A 562 -12.54 -17.44 33.70
CA SER A 562 -11.90 -16.58 32.72
C SER A 562 -10.61 -17.23 32.19
N ILE A 563 -10.16 -16.76 31.03
CA ILE A 563 -8.84 -17.06 30.47
C ILE A 563 -8.12 -15.77 30.07
N ASN A 564 -6.80 -15.83 30.00
CA ASN A 564 -5.97 -14.78 29.43
C ASN A 564 -5.42 -15.23 28.08
N VAL A 565 -5.68 -14.43 27.04
CA VAL A 565 -5.31 -14.70 25.65
C VAL A 565 -4.18 -13.77 25.24
N GLY A 566 -3.00 -14.34 24.95
CA GLY A 566 -1.87 -13.64 24.36
C GLY A 566 -1.73 -13.97 22.87
N ALA A 567 -1.14 -13.05 22.11
CA ALA A 567 -0.75 -13.29 20.73
C ALA A 567 0.41 -12.37 20.33
N THR A 568 1.28 -12.84 19.44
CA THR A 568 2.47 -12.12 18.97
C THR A 568 2.46 -12.04 17.45
N ALA A 569 2.70 -10.87 16.86
CA ALA A 569 2.87 -10.73 15.41
C ALA A 569 4.19 -11.35 14.93
N VAL A 570 4.28 -11.73 13.64
CA VAL A 570 5.58 -12.09 13.03
C VAL A 570 6.42 -10.83 12.80
N ALA A 571 5.83 -9.78 12.23
CA ALA A 571 6.49 -8.50 12.02
C ALA A 571 6.28 -7.56 13.21
N GLY A 572 7.36 -7.04 13.79
CA GLY A 572 7.32 -6.07 14.89
C GLY A 572 6.79 -4.68 14.52
N THR A 573 6.51 -4.43 13.24
CA THR A 573 5.81 -3.24 12.73
C THR A 573 4.29 -3.42 12.69
N SER A 574 3.79 -4.63 12.93
CA SER A 574 2.38 -4.97 12.94
C SER A 574 1.80 -4.88 14.35
N THR A 575 0.49 -4.60 14.43
CA THR A 575 -0.24 -4.45 15.68
C THR A 575 -1.19 -5.63 15.88
N VAL A 576 -1.48 -5.98 17.14
CA VAL A 576 -2.38 -7.08 17.51
C VAL A 576 -3.46 -6.54 18.45
N SER A 577 -4.71 -6.95 18.23
CA SER A 577 -5.86 -6.70 19.08
C SER A 577 -6.65 -7.99 19.33
N GLY A 578 -7.55 -7.99 20.31
CA GLY A 578 -8.27 -9.21 20.74
C GLY A 578 -7.49 -10.09 21.73
N THR A 579 -6.48 -9.52 22.38
CA THR A 579 -5.71 -10.15 23.46
C THR A 579 -6.09 -9.55 24.82
N GLY A 580 -5.99 -10.34 25.89
CA GLY A 580 -6.26 -9.95 27.26
C GLY A 580 -7.11 -10.97 28.01
N ASN A 581 -7.68 -10.57 29.15
CA ASN A 581 -8.51 -11.43 29.96
C ASN A 581 -9.97 -11.44 29.47
N TYR A 582 -10.49 -12.62 29.18
CA TYR A 582 -11.87 -12.87 28.76
C TYR A 582 -12.60 -13.65 29.86
N SER A 583 -13.71 -13.11 30.36
CA SER A 583 -14.68 -13.89 31.14
C SER A 583 -15.35 -14.90 30.21
N LEU A 584 -15.49 -16.14 30.67
CA LEU A 584 -16.09 -17.22 29.89
C LEU A 584 -17.50 -17.52 30.40
N ASN A 585 -18.46 -17.51 29.48
CA ASN A 585 -19.70 -18.25 29.67
C ASN A 585 -19.40 -19.76 29.64
N TYR A 586 -20.35 -20.56 30.12
CA TYR A 586 -20.32 -21.99 29.91
C TYR A 586 -20.68 -22.35 28.46
N GLY A 587 -20.20 -23.49 27.97
CA GLY A 587 -20.25 -23.82 26.54
C GLY A 587 -19.23 -23.00 25.74
N ASP A 588 -19.56 -22.73 24.47
CA ASP A 588 -18.63 -22.12 23.52
C ASP A 588 -18.54 -20.59 23.64
N ASN A 589 -17.31 -20.09 23.64
CA ASN A 589 -16.98 -18.68 23.66
C ASN A 589 -16.09 -18.36 22.45
N THR A 590 -16.53 -17.47 21.58
CA THR A 590 -15.74 -17.05 20.40
C THR A 590 -14.94 -15.79 20.70
N ILE A 591 -13.62 -15.86 20.52
CA ILE A 591 -12.68 -14.75 20.66
C ILE A 591 -12.04 -14.48 19.29
N GLN A 592 -12.01 -13.22 18.86
CA GLN A 592 -11.38 -12.80 17.62
C GLN A 592 -10.11 -12.00 17.91
N ILE A 593 -8.97 -12.52 17.44
CA ILE A 593 -7.65 -11.91 17.56
C ILE A 593 -7.28 -11.36 16.17
N THR A 594 -7.08 -10.05 16.03
CA THR A 594 -6.79 -9.43 14.73
C THR A 594 -5.37 -8.88 14.72
N CYS A 595 -4.58 -9.29 13.74
CA CYS A 595 -3.30 -8.67 13.43
C CYS A 595 -3.48 -7.71 12.24
N ILE A 596 -2.98 -6.49 12.38
CA ILE A 596 -3.00 -5.44 11.35
C ILE A 596 -1.56 -5.06 11.05
N SER A 597 -1.15 -5.26 9.80
CA SER A 597 0.19 -4.92 9.33
C SER A 597 0.41 -3.41 9.17
N GLN A 598 1.66 -3.00 8.95
CA GLN A 598 1.99 -1.60 8.70
C GLN A 598 1.31 -1.08 7.42
N SER A 599 1.08 -1.93 6.41
CA SER A 599 0.40 -1.57 5.16
C SER A 599 -1.09 -1.26 5.32
N GLY A 600 -1.68 -1.64 6.46
CA GLY A 600 -3.12 -1.65 6.72
C GLY A 600 -3.79 -3.00 6.45
N ASP A 601 -3.10 -3.96 5.80
CA ASP A 601 -3.66 -5.29 5.56
C ASP A 601 -3.89 -6.01 6.89
N SER A 602 -5.06 -6.64 7.07
CA SER A 602 -5.46 -7.29 8.32
C SER A 602 -5.76 -8.78 8.15
N ARG A 603 -5.54 -9.54 9.21
CA ARG A 603 -5.88 -10.97 9.31
C ARG A 603 -6.46 -11.22 10.70
N THR A 604 -7.65 -11.82 10.74
CA THR A 604 -8.32 -12.23 11.97
C THR A 604 -8.18 -13.74 12.17
N TYR A 605 -7.88 -14.10 13.41
CA TYR A 605 -7.76 -15.46 13.92
C TYR A 605 -8.90 -15.68 14.92
N THR A 606 -9.68 -16.73 14.71
CA THR A 606 -10.80 -17.12 15.56
C THR A 606 -10.34 -18.19 16.54
N LEU A 607 -10.58 -17.95 17.83
CA LEU A 607 -10.38 -18.91 18.91
C LEU A 607 -11.73 -19.26 19.54
N ILE A 608 -12.11 -20.54 19.47
CA ILE A 608 -13.30 -21.09 20.13
C ILE A 608 -12.88 -21.71 21.46
N VAL A 609 -13.52 -21.30 22.55
CA VAL A 609 -13.21 -21.77 23.91
C VAL A 609 -14.43 -22.43 24.51
N ALA A 610 -14.42 -23.76 24.51
CA ALA A 610 -15.44 -24.58 25.13
C ALA A 610 -15.18 -24.68 26.63
N ARG A 611 -15.95 -23.96 27.45
CA ARG A 611 -15.90 -24.10 28.91
C ARG A 611 -16.84 -25.23 29.33
N ALA A 612 -16.26 -26.28 29.89
CA ALA A 612 -16.99 -27.42 30.43
C ALA A 612 -17.91 -27.01 31.59
N GLY A 613 -18.90 -27.86 31.89
CA GLY A 613 -19.94 -27.55 32.87
C GLY A 613 -20.88 -26.44 32.40
N GLY A 614 -21.88 -26.15 33.23
CA GLY A 614 -22.86 -25.10 32.98
C GLY A 614 -24.11 -25.53 32.25
N SER A 615 -25.22 -25.38 32.94
CA SER A 615 -26.55 -25.63 32.43
C SER A 615 -26.98 -24.55 31.45
N ALA A 616 -27.39 -24.95 30.25
CA ALA A 616 -28.43 -24.22 29.54
C ALA A 616 -29.81 -24.66 30.07
N GLY A 617 -30.08 -24.30 31.32
CA GLY A 617 -31.32 -24.63 32.01
C GLY A 617 -31.17 -24.52 33.51
N GLY A 618 -31.77 -23.47 34.10
CA GLY A 618 -32.03 -23.47 35.53
C GLY A 618 -32.90 -24.69 35.90
N THR A 619 -32.76 -25.21 37.12
CA THR A 619 -33.43 -26.42 37.59
C THR A 619 -34.93 -26.43 37.22
N ILE A 620 -35.31 -27.31 36.29
CA ILE A 620 -36.66 -27.47 35.79
C ILE A 620 -37.39 -28.41 36.74
N GLN A 621 -38.33 -27.86 37.51
CA GLN A 621 -39.25 -28.67 38.33
C GLN A 621 -40.18 -29.44 37.40
N VAL A 622 -40.23 -30.76 37.54
CA VAL A 622 -41.06 -31.67 36.72
C VAL A 622 -42.18 -32.32 37.51
N ALA A 623 -42.09 -32.36 38.84
CA ALA A 623 -43.17 -32.68 39.78
C ALA A 623 -42.84 -32.11 41.17
N ASP A 624 -43.74 -32.27 42.14
CA ASP A 624 -43.45 -31.94 43.55
C ASP A 624 -42.20 -32.71 44.04
N ASP A 625 -41.18 -31.97 44.49
CA ASP A 625 -39.86 -32.46 44.91
C ASP A 625 -39.06 -33.23 43.83
N ALA A 626 -39.43 -33.15 42.54
CA ALA A 626 -38.69 -33.77 41.44
C ALA A 626 -38.29 -32.76 40.35
N ALA A 627 -37.01 -32.77 39.96
CA ALA A 627 -36.46 -31.77 39.05
C ALA A 627 -35.30 -32.30 38.19
N ILE A 628 -35.11 -31.69 37.03
CA ILE A 628 -33.93 -31.90 36.18
C ILE A 628 -33.07 -30.63 36.07
N THR A 629 -31.77 -30.79 35.94
CA THR A 629 -30.80 -29.73 35.67
C THR A 629 -30.04 -30.11 34.39
N PRO A 630 -30.51 -29.68 33.21
CA PRO A 630 -29.97 -30.12 31.93
C PRO A 630 -28.68 -29.36 31.58
N PHE A 631 -27.69 -30.06 31.02
CA PHE A 631 -26.55 -29.43 30.34
C PHE A 631 -27.00 -28.75 29.04
N TYR A 632 -27.78 -29.46 28.24
CA TYR A 632 -28.33 -29.03 26.95
C TYR A 632 -29.45 -27.99 27.10
N PRO A 633 -29.53 -26.96 26.22
CA PRO A 633 -30.64 -26.02 26.19
C PRO A 633 -31.99 -26.74 26.06
N ILE A 634 -32.92 -26.50 26.99
CA ILE A 634 -34.31 -26.98 26.90
C ILE A 634 -35.26 -25.79 26.78
N GLY A 635 -35.89 -25.68 25.61
CA GLY A 635 -37.00 -24.76 25.32
C GLY A 635 -38.19 -25.51 24.72
N THR A 636 -38.63 -25.12 23.53
CA THR A 636 -39.54 -25.93 22.70
C THR A 636 -38.93 -27.29 22.35
N TYR A 637 -37.61 -27.29 22.11
CA TYR A 637 -36.80 -28.47 21.81
C TYR A 637 -35.61 -28.54 22.78
N VAL A 638 -34.97 -29.70 22.84
CA VAL A 638 -33.60 -29.84 23.36
C VAL A 638 -32.63 -29.60 22.21
N THR A 639 -31.70 -28.66 22.34
CA THR A 639 -30.66 -28.34 21.33
C THR A 639 -29.26 -28.49 21.92
N GLY A 640 -28.20 -28.04 21.24
CA GLY A 640 -26.81 -28.10 21.73
C GLY A 640 -26.20 -29.50 21.74
N ILE A 641 -26.77 -30.44 20.97
CA ILE A 641 -26.31 -31.83 20.88
C ILE A 641 -25.52 -32.00 19.58
N GLU A 642 -24.22 -32.28 19.70
CA GLU A 642 -23.35 -32.48 18.54
C GLU A 642 -23.75 -33.72 17.71
N PRO A 643 -23.65 -33.65 16.36
CA PRO A 643 -23.88 -34.81 15.50
C PRO A 643 -23.01 -36.01 15.90
N GLY A 644 -23.61 -37.19 15.95
CA GLY A 644 -22.96 -38.44 16.39
C GLY A 644 -23.02 -38.70 17.90
N THR A 645 -23.51 -37.78 18.73
CA THR A 645 -23.61 -37.98 20.19
C THR A 645 -24.51 -39.17 20.56
N SER A 646 -24.09 -39.99 21.52
CA SER A 646 -24.86 -41.17 21.94
C SER A 646 -25.97 -40.83 22.95
N ALA A 647 -27.05 -41.63 22.94
CA ALA A 647 -28.18 -41.49 23.86
C ALA A 647 -27.76 -41.57 25.33
N SER A 648 -26.79 -42.43 25.66
CA SER A 648 -26.22 -42.51 27.02
C SER A 648 -25.43 -41.25 27.39
N THR A 649 -24.73 -40.62 26.44
CA THR A 649 -24.07 -39.32 26.66
C THR A 649 -25.11 -38.23 26.93
N VAL A 650 -26.16 -38.12 26.10
CA VAL A 650 -27.21 -37.09 26.30
C VAL A 650 -27.93 -37.27 27.63
N ALA A 651 -28.34 -38.51 27.96
CA ALA A 651 -28.99 -38.80 29.25
C ALA A 651 -28.07 -38.47 30.45
N SER A 652 -26.78 -38.79 30.37
CA SER A 652 -25.80 -38.47 31.42
C SER A 652 -25.55 -36.97 31.58
N GLY A 653 -25.85 -36.17 30.55
CA GLY A 653 -25.82 -34.71 30.59
C GLY A 653 -27.02 -34.07 31.32
N ILE A 654 -27.98 -34.84 31.83
CA ILE A 654 -29.11 -34.32 32.59
C ILE A 654 -28.96 -34.70 34.06
N GLY A 655 -28.69 -33.72 34.92
CA GLY A 655 -28.74 -33.93 36.37
C GLY A 655 -30.18 -34.17 36.84
N THR A 656 -30.40 -35.10 37.75
CA THR A 656 -31.73 -35.52 38.21
C THR A 656 -31.88 -35.47 39.73
N GLN A 657 -32.99 -34.89 40.21
CA GLN A 657 -33.45 -34.96 41.60
C GLN A 657 -34.79 -35.70 41.64
N ASN A 658 -34.88 -36.79 42.40
CA ASN A 658 -36.07 -37.63 42.61
C ASN A 658 -36.80 -38.07 41.31
N CYS A 659 -36.09 -38.11 40.19
CA CYS A 659 -36.55 -38.55 38.88
C CYS A 659 -35.43 -39.31 38.15
N THR A 660 -35.76 -39.88 36.99
CA THR A 660 -34.79 -40.45 36.05
C THR A 660 -35.08 -39.94 34.63
N VAL A 661 -34.12 -40.08 33.72
CA VAL A 661 -34.29 -39.71 32.32
C VAL A 661 -33.95 -40.85 31.37
N LYS A 662 -34.58 -40.84 30.19
CA LYS A 662 -34.27 -41.71 29.06
C LYS A 662 -34.27 -40.90 27.77
N ILE A 663 -33.51 -41.35 26.78
CA ILE A 663 -33.69 -40.90 25.40
C ILE A 663 -34.57 -41.92 24.69
N LEU A 664 -35.60 -41.44 24.00
CA LEU A 664 -36.49 -42.25 23.18
C LEU A 664 -36.30 -41.90 21.71
N ASN A 665 -36.55 -42.86 20.82
CA ASN A 665 -36.73 -42.63 19.41
C ASN A 665 -38.03 -41.82 19.15
N ALA A 666 -38.21 -41.34 17.92
CA ALA A 666 -39.42 -40.60 17.54
C ALA A 666 -40.72 -41.38 17.81
N ASP A 667 -40.69 -42.72 17.66
CA ASP A 667 -41.80 -43.64 17.92
C ASP A 667 -42.08 -43.92 19.41
N GLY A 668 -41.23 -43.45 20.32
CA GLY A 668 -41.35 -43.65 21.77
C GLY A 668 -40.65 -44.90 22.31
N SER A 669 -40.00 -45.72 21.47
CA SER A 669 -39.11 -46.80 21.93
C SER A 669 -37.82 -46.22 22.53
N GLU A 670 -37.18 -46.94 23.46
CA GLU A 670 -35.94 -46.47 24.10
C GLU A 670 -34.77 -46.48 23.11
N ASN A 671 -34.09 -45.33 22.97
CA ASN A 671 -32.90 -45.21 22.12
C ASN A 671 -31.63 -45.45 22.95
N THR A 672 -30.78 -46.36 22.49
CA THR A 672 -29.46 -46.67 23.06
C THR A 672 -28.31 -46.41 22.09
N GLN A 673 -28.60 -45.86 20.91
CA GLN A 673 -27.66 -45.57 19.82
C GLN A 673 -27.35 -44.07 19.75
N THR A 674 -26.97 -43.56 18.58
CA THR A 674 -26.81 -42.12 18.31
C THR A 674 -28.16 -41.40 18.45
N VAL A 675 -28.12 -40.18 18.97
CA VAL A 675 -29.27 -39.27 19.03
C VAL A 675 -29.34 -38.47 17.74
N GLY A 676 -30.53 -38.42 17.14
CA GLY A 676 -30.83 -37.54 16.01
C GLY A 676 -32.07 -36.69 16.25
N THR A 677 -32.29 -35.72 15.37
CA THR A 677 -33.48 -34.86 15.39
C THR A 677 -34.75 -35.73 15.42
N GLY A 678 -35.74 -35.31 16.21
CA GLY A 678 -37.00 -36.02 16.43
C GLY A 678 -36.93 -37.14 17.48
N ASN A 679 -35.76 -37.43 18.03
CA ASN A 679 -35.65 -38.20 19.29
C ASN A 679 -36.25 -37.38 20.45
N LYS A 680 -36.45 -37.99 21.62
CA LYS A 680 -37.09 -37.33 22.77
C LYS A 680 -36.32 -37.56 24.06
N LEU A 681 -36.08 -36.50 24.82
CA LEU A 681 -35.71 -36.60 26.24
C LEU A 681 -36.99 -36.83 27.05
N ALA A 682 -37.08 -37.96 27.73
CA ALA A 682 -38.22 -38.36 28.55
C ALA A 682 -37.84 -38.41 30.04
N VAL A 683 -38.65 -37.80 30.89
CA VAL A 683 -38.40 -37.66 32.34
C VAL A 683 -39.44 -38.45 33.13
N TYR A 684 -38.98 -39.31 34.03
CA TYR A 684 -39.81 -40.23 34.80
C TYR A 684 -39.70 -40.00 36.31
N VAL A 685 -40.82 -40.00 37.01
CA VAL A 685 -40.88 -40.05 38.49
C VAL A 685 -41.42 -41.43 38.87
N GLY A 686 -40.57 -42.24 39.49
CA GLY A 686 -40.76 -43.70 39.49
C GLY A 686 -40.83 -44.22 38.05
N ASP A 687 -41.83 -45.05 37.74
CA ASP A 687 -42.09 -45.55 36.38
C ASP A 687 -43.04 -44.64 35.57
N THR A 688 -43.48 -43.49 36.12
CA THR A 688 -44.45 -42.60 35.45
C THR A 688 -43.73 -41.54 34.63
N LEU A 689 -44.00 -41.49 33.32
CA LEU A 689 -43.55 -40.39 32.45
C LEU A 689 -44.26 -39.09 32.87
N VAL A 690 -43.50 -38.11 33.35
CA VAL A 690 -44.04 -36.81 33.82
C VAL A 690 -43.83 -35.68 32.81
N GLN A 691 -42.77 -35.74 32.01
CA GLN A 691 -42.43 -34.71 31.03
C GLN A 691 -41.63 -35.30 29.87
N GLN A 692 -41.78 -34.72 28.67
CA GLN A 692 -40.96 -35.06 27.50
C GLN A 692 -40.63 -33.81 26.67
N TYR A 693 -39.48 -33.82 26.00
CA TYR A 693 -39.01 -32.78 25.10
C TYR A 693 -38.46 -33.43 23.82
N GLU A 694 -38.81 -32.89 22.66
CA GLU A 694 -38.26 -33.35 21.37
C GLU A 694 -36.87 -32.75 21.14
N ILE A 695 -35.97 -33.51 20.51
CA ILE A 695 -34.57 -33.17 20.30
C ILE A 695 -34.37 -32.63 18.88
N VAL A 696 -33.55 -31.59 18.75
CA VAL A 696 -33.09 -31.01 17.48
C VAL A 696 -31.56 -31.00 17.47
N VAL A 697 -31.00 -31.61 16.42
CA VAL A 697 -29.59 -31.54 16.04
C VAL A 697 -29.56 -30.74 14.73
N TYR A 698 -29.03 -29.51 14.76
CA TYR A 698 -29.04 -28.62 13.60
C TYR A 698 -28.20 -29.20 12.46
N GLY A 699 -28.82 -29.31 11.28
CA GLY A 699 -28.28 -29.95 10.10
C GLY A 699 -28.68 -31.42 9.92
N ASP A 700 -29.15 -32.11 10.97
CA ASP A 700 -29.71 -33.47 10.89
C ASP A 700 -31.21 -33.38 10.58
N ILE A 701 -31.54 -33.31 9.30
CA ILE A 701 -32.93 -33.18 8.83
C ILE A 701 -33.56 -34.56 8.69
N ASN A 702 -32.79 -35.61 8.38
CA ASN A 702 -33.32 -36.96 8.21
C ASN A 702 -33.57 -37.70 9.55
N GLY A 703 -32.83 -37.38 10.62
CA GLY A 703 -32.94 -37.97 11.96
C GLY A 703 -32.02 -39.15 12.24
N ASP A 704 -31.01 -39.39 11.42
CA ASP A 704 -30.04 -40.46 11.62
C ASP A 704 -28.91 -40.08 12.59
N GLY A 705 -28.94 -38.84 13.10
CA GLY A 705 -27.99 -38.31 14.07
C GLY A 705 -26.68 -37.85 13.44
N LYS A 706 -26.64 -37.65 12.12
CA LYS A 706 -25.49 -37.12 11.37
C LYS A 706 -25.94 -35.97 10.49
N VAL A 707 -24.97 -35.16 10.08
CA VAL A 707 -25.17 -34.10 9.09
C VAL A 707 -24.49 -34.54 7.81
N SER A 708 -25.28 -34.76 6.75
CA SER A 708 -24.82 -35.50 5.57
C SER A 708 -25.36 -34.93 4.25
N ASN A 709 -24.89 -35.51 3.13
CA ASN A 709 -25.44 -35.21 1.81
C ASN A 709 -26.94 -35.54 1.68
N LEU A 710 -27.50 -36.40 2.52
CA LEU A 710 -28.94 -36.71 2.51
C LEU A 710 -29.75 -35.53 3.07
N ASP A 711 -29.25 -34.88 4.12
CA ASP A 711 -29.84 -33.67 4.71
C ASP A 711 -29.75 -32.49 3.76
N LEU A 712 -28.63 -32.35 3.04
CA LEU A 712 -28.48 -31.35 1.98
C LEU A 712 -29.56 -31.50 0.90
N VAL A 713 -29.91 -32.74 0.52
CA VAL A 713 -31.00 -33.02 -0.44
C VAL A 713 -32.37 -32.68 0.15
N LEU A 714 -32.63 -32.98 1.43
CA LEU A 714 -33.88 -32.62 2.10
C LEU A 714 -34.04 -31.09 2.20
N MET A 715 -32.98 -30.37 2.53
CA MET A 715 -32.97 -28.91 2.56
C MET A 715 -33.21 -28.30 1.18
N GLN A 716 -32.62 -28.87 0.12
CA GLN A 716 -32.90 -28.44 -1.26
C GLN A 716 -34.38 -28.65 -1.63
N LYS A 717 -34.98 -29.81 -1.29
CA LYS A 717 -36.40 -30.06 -1.54
C LYS A 717 -37.31 -29.11 -0.75
N GLN A 718 -36.96 -28.78 0.49
CA GLN A 718 -37.66 -27.80 1.32
C GLN A 718 -37.68 -26.42 0.65
N ILE A 719 -36.52 -25.92 0.23
CA ILE A 719 -36.37 -24.60 -0.43
C ILE A 719 -37.11 -24.58 -1.78
N LEU A 720 -37.12 -25.69 -2.52
CA LEU A 720 -37.81 -25.83 -3.80
C LEU A 720 -39.32 -26.12 -3.67
N GLY A 721 -39.85 -26.27 -2.46
CA GLY A 721 -41.27 -26.61 -2.23
C GLY A 721 -41.67 -28.01 -2.73
N ILE A 722 -40.71 -28.91 -2.91
CA ILE A 722 -40.90 -30.28 -3.40
C ILE A 722 -41.33 -31.21 -2.26
N GLU A 723 -40.79 -30.99 -1.06
CA GLU A 723 -41.07 -31.78 0.14
C GLU A 723 -40.99 -30.87 1.36
N SER A 724 -42.09 -30.79 2.14
CA SER A 724 -42.19 -29.87 3.29
C SER A 724 -41.96 -30.60 4.61
N GLN A 725 -40.88 -30.25 5.30
CA GLN A 725 -40.57 -30.62 6.67
C GLN A 725 -41.40 -29.80 7.68
N SER A 726 -41.63 -30.35 8.87
CA SER A 726 -42.39 -29.69 9.95
C SER A 726 -41.84 -30.07 11.33
N GLY A 727 -42.19 -29.29 12.37
CA GLY A 727 -41.73 -29.53 13.74
C GLY A 727 -40.21 -29.49 13.88
N SER A 728 -39.64 -30.42 14.65
CA SER A 728 -38.19 -30.59 14.85
C SER A 728 -37.39 -30.67 13.55
N ARG A 729 -37.96 -31.23 12.47
CA ARG A 729 -37.32 -31.32 11.15
C ARG A 729 -37.14 -29.97 10.48
N LEU A 730 -38.11 -29.09 10.66
CA LEU A 730 -38.05 -27.73 10.14
C LEU A 730 -37.07 -26.88 10.97
N GLU A 731 -37.03 -27.08 12.30
CA GLU A 731 -36.06 -26.40 13.16
C GLU A 731 -34.61 -26.85 12.86
N ALA A 732 -34.37 -28.15 12.69
CA ALA A 732 -33.06 -28.67 12.31
C ALA A 732 -32.55 -28.13 10.96
N ALA A 733 -33.46 -27.75 10.06
CA ALA A 733 -33.11 -27.10 8.80
C ALA A 733 -32.78 -25.60 8.95
N ASN A 734 -33.24 -24.93 10.02
CA ASN A 734 -32.99 -23.52 10.32
C ASN A 734 -31.58 -23.31 10.93
N VAL A 735 -30.54 -23.85 10.26
CA VAL A 735 -29.15 -23.85 10.77
C VAL A 735 -28.57 -22.44 10.90
N SER A 736 -29.19 -21.42 10.31
CA SER A 736 -28.81 -20.03 10.47
C SER A 736 -29.55 -19.28 11.60
N LYS A 737 -30.51 -19.95 12.25
CA LYS A 737 -31.30 -19.51 13.41
C LYS A 737 -32.00 -18.14 13.20
N ASP A 738 -32.32 -17.77 11.96
CA ASP A 738 -32.90 -16.45 11.62
C ASP A 738 -34.42 -16.44 11.36
N GLY A 739 -35.07 -17.61 11.49
CA GLY A 739 -36.53 -17.73 11.54
C GLY A 739 -37.18 -18.18 10.23
N GLY A 740 -36.39 -18.60 9.24
CA GLY A 740 -36.90 -19.21 8.01
C GLY A 740 -35.85 -20.09 7.33
N ILE A 741 -36.29 -20.94 6.40
CA ILE A 741 -35.37 -21.77 5.60
C ILE A 741 -35.05 -21.05 4.30
N SER A 742 -33.76 -20.85 4.04
CA SER A 742 -33.28 -20.06 2.90
C SER A 742 -32.02 -20.66 2.26
N ASN A 743 -31.54 -20.02 1.18
CA ASN A 743 -30.26 -20.36 0.57
C ASN A 743 -29.06 -20.12 1.52
N LYS A 744 -29.22 -19.32 2.59
CA LYS A 744 -28.20 -19.11 3.63
C LYS A 744 -27.95 -20.40 4.42
N ASP A 745 -29.04 -21.04 4.84
CA ASP A 745 -29.04 -22.32 5.55
C ASP A 745 -28.40 -23.42 4.70
N LEU A 746 -28.74 -23.45 3.40
CA LEU A 746 -28.15 -24.37 2.43
C LEU A 746 -26.63 -24.22 2.31
N VAL A 747 -26.12 -22.98 2.28
CA VAL A 747 -24.69 -22.70 2.23
C VAL A 747 -24.00 -23.05 3.55
N ILE A 748 -24.64 -22.83 4.70
CA ILE A 748 -24.09 -23.22 6.02
C ILE A 748 -24.00 -24.75 6.12
N LEU A 749 -25.08 -25.46 5.77
CA LEU A 749 -25.11 -26.93 5.75
C LEU A 749 -24.06 -27.52 4.80
N GLN A 750 -23.93 -26.96 3.59
CA GLN A 750 -22.91 -27.37 2.63
C GLN A 750 -21.49 -27.15 3.17
N LYS A 751 -21.22 -26.02 3.83
CA LYS A 751 -19.89 -25.75 4.43
C LYS A 751 -19.56 -26.69 5.58
N HIS A 752 -20.54 -27.13 6.36
CA HIS A 752 -20.37 -28.15 7.40
C HIS A 752 -19.94 -29.49 6.80
N ILE A 753 -20.70 -29.98 5.81
CA ILE A 753 -20.40 -31.24 5.11
C ILE A 753 -19.02 -31.22 4.44
N LEU A 754 -18.58 -30.05 3.95
CA LEU A 754 -17.25 -29.85 3.35
C LEU A 754 -16.13 -29.59 4.37
N GLY A 755 -16.41 -29.54 5.67
CA GLY A 755 -15.43 -29.22 6.72
C GLY A 755 -14.90 -27.78 6.71
N ILE A 756 -15.60 -26.86 6.02
CA ILE A 756 -15.22 -25.45 5.88
C ILE A 756 -15.64 -24.62 7.11
N SER A 757 -16.78 -24.94 7.72
CA SER A 757 -17.27 -24.32 8.96
C SER A 757 -18.30 -25.22 9.64
N GLN A 758 -18.23 -25.41 10.95
CA GLN A 758 -19.20 -26.20 11.70
C GLN A 758 -20.55 -25.48 11.84
N ILE A 759 -21.60 -26.24 12.19
CA ILE A 759 -22.93 -25.71 12.53
C ILE A 759 -22.97 -25.55 14.05
N ASP A 760 -23.35 -24.36 14.50
CA ASP A 760 -23.60 -24.05 15.91
C ASP A 760 -24.92 -24.72 16.36
N GLN A 761 -24.85 -25.61 17.35
CA GLN A 761 -25.97 -26.47 17.78
C GLN A 761 -26.99 -25.79 18.73
#